data_AF-A0A8T5RFM6-F1
#
_entry.id   AF-A0A8T5RFM6-F1
#
_cell.length_a   1.000
_cell.length_b   1.000
_cell.length_c   1.000
_cell.angle_alpha   90.00
_cell.angle_beta   90.00
_cell.angle_gamma   90.00
#
_symmetry.space_group_name_H-M   'P 1'
#
loop_
_entity.id
_entity.type
_entity.pdbx_description
1 polymer ?
#
loop_
_entity_poly.entity_id
_entity_poly.type
_entity_poly.pdbx_seq_one_letter_code
_entity_poly.pdbx_strand_id
1 'polypeptide(L)'
;MITTRESINYQFSIIFGYSSPNKEDLIVGDIIGPGSLKKAIIKDLSVDVIKYLTQYNAMLRDYTGSELFFVEFELKNYNLKEAQTKIFPKSMILVPGNYKECESLMLALKPDIGYINVHKSNKAINHISKLFFEVEDYANHPELNESQKEAVYRRFASRFTKKLYGQLIENKWTKELIGLSDLVPTEKKFLKKYCKLKSNIELLWHKKPIEINLSHIKFEKLKNPFEGKTATEHLKFSISEPSANFVIEKTLKLGSNLLNLANTGTMDYFQNKLIKYIIKNIEIDLIQILEPKSENWLISRINNLLLQVKNNTEQFLDLCNDFLISGEKGSLKQILEAFNKLINEKGALKNREFSELFEISSKFISQMIVSREEIRSNELKSIFNYFSELINNTINILNTYLESYLVNRQLKNITNILIQNLKEDFNNEPKPAKILGNKIIDEFHEHILRIIETFSLSNSINNFFNKEIFLKVFKDLVFKDFNDFFNRIDLSTKDIVSFAEINLDKESINIKYIIENFKKFTDELHFLLSYILRYSTINRYLKDIPDTEISDPVLFSTKFHRFLEKRLSGINLIWKSYILEWIKDYTKIFLKLDVKKQWTLIEIYNDFINYLEERELESQSPEKFTDFLDAFIAKEKNEEIKNNLIRFFQQYESFLGIKTEFPKYIKNKIEDKINNFTIALQNQVPLEYLKNNGNKTFYNYIRENELKYFSKLIPIPSSLILKHNLTNEESELFKGDLFQVFNIKYWGDGFIMINLADNFKEVYREWIKEL
;
A
#
# COMPACT_ATOMS: atom_id res chain seq x y z
N MET A 1 -20.85 -5.40 -23.48
CA MET A 1 -21.29 -6.01 -22.20
C MET A 1 -20.37 -7.20 -22.00
N ILE A 2 -19.46 -7.17 -21.01
CA ILE A 2 -18.49 -8.24 -20.76
C ILE A 2 -19.29 -9.53 -20.56
N THR A 3 -19.02 -10.56 -21.38
CA THR A 3 -19.75 -11.83 -21.28
C THR A 3 -19.61 -12.39 -19.86
N THR A 4 -20.68 -12.98 -19.31
CA THR A 4 -20.72 -13.55 -17.95
C THR A 4 -19.51 -14.43 -17.62
N ARG A 5 -18.91 -15.09 -18.62
CA ARG A 5 -17.71 -15.92 -18.49
C ARG A 5 -16.43 -15.12 -18.16
N GLU A 6 -16.18 -14.00 -18.82
CA GLU A 6 -15.03 -13.13 -18.51
C GLU A 6 -15.19 -12.52 -17.12
N SER A 7 -16.39 -12.05 -16.79
CA SER A 7 -16.77 -11.52 -15.47
C SER A 7 -16.57 -12.55 -14.34
N ILE A 8 -16.90 -13.82 -14.58
CA ILE A 8 -16.61 -14.93 -13.65
C ILE A 8 -15.10 -15.19 -13.56
N ASN A 9 -14.37 -15.15 -14.68
CA ASN A 9 -12.92 -15.36 -14.68
C ASN A 9 -12.16 -14.26 -13.88
N TYR A 10 -12.64 -13.02 -13.87
CA TYR A 10 -12.08 -11.95 -13.02
C TYR A 10 -12.15 -12.32 -11.52
N GLN A 11 -13.17 -13.05 -11.08
CA GLN A 11 -13.33 -13.44 -9.68
C GLN A 11 -12.36 -14.52 -9.22
N PHE A 12 -11.71 -15.25 -10.13
CA PHE A 12 -10.82 -16.38 -9.81
C PHE A 12 -9.37 -16.15 -10.28
N SER A 13 -8.90 -14.91 -10.31
CA SER A 13 -7.52 -14.67 -10.79
C SER A 13 -6.48 -15.26 -9.82
N ILE A 14 -5.45 -15.93 -10.34
CA ILE A 14 -4.32 -16.44 -9.57
C ILE A 14 -3.01 -15.93 -10.15
N ILE A 15 -2.12 -15.48 -9.27
CA ILE A 15 -0.74 -15.13 -9.55
C ILE A 15 0.15 -16.05 -8.73
N PHE A 16 1.06 -16.76 -9.40
CA PHE A 16 2.05 -17.60 -8.76
C PHE A 16 3.46 -17.10 -9.07
N GLY A 17 4.34 -17.10 -8.08
CA GLY A 17 5.77 -16.77 -8.22
C GLY A 17 6.64 -17.74 -7.43
N TYR A 18 7.86 -17.96 -7.91
CA TYR A 18 8.88 -18.79 -7.31
C TYR A 18 10.25 -18.10 -7.44
N SER A 19 11.05 -18.18 -6.39
CA SER A 19 12.39 -17.61 -6.29
C SER A 19 13.36 -18.60 -5.67
N SER A 20 14.58 -18.67 -6.19
CA SER A 20 15.65 -19.52 -5.67
C SER A 20 16.98 -18.77 -5.61
N PRO A 21 17.74 -18.86 -4.50
CA PRO A 21 19.06 -18.24 -4.37
C PRO A 21 20.20 -19.04 -5.01
N ASN A 22 19.96 -20.29 -5.45
CA ASN A 22 21.01 -21.21 -5.93
C ASN A 22 21.65 -20.82 -7.29
N LYS A 23 20.99 -19.96 -8.06
CA LYS A 23 21.48 -19.34 -9.30
C LYS A 23 21.06 -17.89 -9.27
N GLU A 24 21.94 -16.96 -9.65
CA GLU A 24 21.71 -15.51 -9.77
C GLU A 24 20.21 -15.16 -9.92
N ASP A 25 19.56 -14.94 -8.77
CA ASP A 25 18.15 -14.62 -8.58
C ASP A 25 17.16 -15.25 -9.60
N LEU A 26 17.11 -16.59 -9.69
CA LEU A 26 16.10 -17.26 -10.52
C LEU A 26 14.69 -16.93 -10.01
N ILE A 27 13.97 -16.09 -10.75
CA ILE A 27 12.59 -15.71 -10.45
C ILE A 27 11.67 -16.05 -11.62
N VAL A 28 10.64 -16.85 -11.35
CA VAL A 28 9.70 -17.37 -12.37
C VAL A 28 8.26 -17.35 -11.83
N GLY A 29 7.28 -17.03 -12.67
CA GLY A 29 5.88 -16.99 -12.29
C GLY A 29 4.92 -17.11 -13.46
N ASP A 30 3.63 -17.28 -13.17
CA ASP A 30 2.56 -17.23 -14.17
C ASP A 30 1.26 -16.67 -13.56
N ILE A 31 0.41 -16.10 -14.40
CA ILE A 31 -0.87 -15.49 -14.02
C ILE A 31 -1.99 -16.15 -14.81
N ILE A 32 -3.04 -16.57 -14.12
CA ILE A 32 -4.30 -16.97 -14.73
C ILE A 32 -5.32 -15.89 -14.42
N GLY A 33 -5.77 -15.19 -15.47
CA GLY A 33 -6.77 -14.15 -15.42
C GLY A 33 -7.33 -13.87 -16.82
N PRO A 34 -8.38 -13.06 -16.95
CA PRO A 34 -9.07 -12.82 -18.23
C PRO A 34 -8.31 -11.92 -19.21
N GLY A 35 -7.23 -11.25 -18.80
CA GLY A 35 -6.40 -10.44 -19.70
C GLY A 35 -5.39 -11.27 -20.51
N SER A 36 -5.20 -10.95 -21.79
CA SER A 36 -4.11 -11.46 -22.63
C SER A 36 -2.76 -10.87 -22.19
N LEU A 37 -2.24 -11.33 -21.06
CA LEU A 37 -1.03 -10.79 -20.46
C LEU A 37 0.24 -11.15 -21.24
N LYS A 38 1.12 -10.16 -21.45
CA LYS A 38 2.48 -10.42 -21.92
C LYS A 38 3.33 -11.04 -20.81
N LYS A 39 3.92 -12.20 -21.10
CA LYS A 39 4.89 -12.93 -20.26
C LYS A 39 6.05 -12.08 -19.71
N ALA A 40 6.42 -10.98 -20.38
CA ALA A 40 7.46 -10.06 -19.92
C ALA A 40 7.04 -9.24 -18.70
N ILE A 41 5.83 -8.65 -18.71
CA ILE A 41 5.29 -7.89 -17.56
C ILE A 41 5.07 -8.82 -16.37
N ILE A 42 4.70 -10.08 -16.63
CA ILE A 42 4.55 -11.12 -15.60
C ILE A 42 5.88 -11.36 -14.86
N LYS A 43 7.02 -11.39 -15.58
CA LYS A 43 8.35 -11.57 -14.97
C LYS A 43 8.67 -10.42 -14.02
N ASP A 44 8.53 -9.18 -14.47
CA ASP A 44 8.83 -8.00 -13.66
C ASP A 44 7.94 -7.93 -12.40
N LEU A 45 6.65 -8.22 -12.55
CA LEU A 45 5.71 -8.24 -11.44
C LEU A 45 6.01 -9.36 -10.42
N SER A 46 6.41 -10.56 -10.85
CA SER A 46 6.79 -11.63 -9.94
C SER A 46 8.04 -11.26 -9.11
N VAL A 47 9.01 -10.58 -9.73
CA VAL A 47 10.23 -10.11 -9.05
C VAL A 47 9.91 -9.10 -7.96
N ASP A 48 9.09 -8.08 -8.26
CA ASP A 48 8.78 -7.01 -7.30
C ASP A 48 8.02 -7.53 -6.07
N VAL A 49 7.11 -8.50 -6.24
CA VAL A 49 6.34 -9.07 -5.12
C VAL A 49 7.19 -9.97 -4.25
N ILE A 50 8.04 -10.82 -4.85
CA ILE A 50 8.95 -11.68 -4.09
C ILE A 50 9.85 -10.81 -3.23
N LYS A 51 10.50 -9.79 -3.83
CA LYS A 51 11.33 -8.83 -3.09
C LYS A 51 10.58 -8.17 -1.94
N TYR A 52 9.34 -7.74 -2.18
CA TYR A 52 8.52 -7.15 -1.12
C TYR A 52 8.20 -8.16 -0.01
N LEU A 53 7.85 -9.41 -0.35
CA LEU A 53 7.54 -10.45 0.63
C LEU A 53 8.77 -10.80 1.49
N THR A 54 9.95 -10.93 0.89
CA THR A 54 11.20 -11.18 1.62
C THR A 54 11.50 -10.03 2.60
N GLN A 55 11.35 -8.78 2.15
CA GLN A 55 11.50 -7.59 3.02
C GLN A 55 10.46 -7.57 4.14
N TYR A 56 9.21 -7.93 3.83
CA TYR A 56 8.12 -7.98 4.79
C TYR A 56 8.34 -9.07 5.84
N ASN A 57 8.75 -10.28 5.45
CA ASN A 57 9.11 -11.37 6.37
C ASN A 57 10.32 -11.02 7.24
N ALA A 58 11.34 -10.36 6.68
CA ALA A 58 12.48 -9.87 7.47
C ALA A 58 12.03 -8.89 8.57
N MET A 59 11.13 -7.98 8.23
CA MET A 59 10.50 -7.08 9.20
C MET A 59 9.65 -7.84 10.23
N LEU A 60 8.83 -8.80 9.82
CA LEU A 60 8.01 -9.59 10.75
C LEU A 60 8.86 -10.36 11.75
N ARG A 61 10.02 -10.91 11.35
CA ARG A 61 10.96 -11.58 12.25
C ARG A 61 11.48 -10.65 13.34
N ASP A 62 11.82 -9.41 12.99
CA ASP A 62 12.33 -8.42 13.94
C ASP A 62 11.25 -7.97 14.95
N TYR A 63 10.03 -7.72 14.47
CA TYR A 63 8.94 -7.15 15.27
C TYR A 63 8.07 -8.19 15.99
N THR A 64 8.01 -9.44 15.51
CA THR A 64 7.08 -10.47 16.02
C THR A 64 7.71 -11.84 16.23
N GLY A 65 8.98 -12.04 15.84
CA GLY A 65 9.62 -13.37 15.85
C GLY A 65 8.96 -14.39 14.91
N SER A 66 8.15 -13.92 13.96
CA SER A 66 7.29 -14.76 13.13
C SER A 66 7.44 -14.39 11.66
N GLU A 67 7.00 -15.29 10.77
CA GLU A 67 6.90 -15.04 9.33
C GLU A 67 5.43 -15.11 8.87
N LEU A 68 5.13 -14.50 7.73
CA LEU A 68 3.80 -14.56 7.16
C LEU A 68 3.44 -16.02 6.85
N PHE A 69 2.32 -16.51 7.39
CA PHE A 69 1.77 -17.81 7.04
C PHE A 69 0.60 -17.69 6.06
N PHE A 70 -0.22 -16.64 6.23
CA PHE A 70 -1.38 -16.37 5.41
C PHE A 70 -1.92 -14.97 5.68
N VAL A 71 -2.42 -14.29 4.65
CA VAL A 71 -3.26 -13.10 4.82
C VAL A 71 -4.43 -13.11 3.84
N GLU A 72 -5.60 -12.75 4.34
CA GLU A 72 -6.80 -12.50 3.53
C GLU A 72 -7.20 -11.03 3.68
N PHE A 73 -7.48 -10.40 2.54
CA PHE A 73 -8.02 -9.07 2.42
C PHE A 73 -9.45 -9.15 1.93
N GLU A 74 -10.38 -8.52 2.64
CA GLU A 74 -11.69 -8.16 2.11
C GLU A 74 -11.52 -7.03 1.10
N LEU A 75 -12.08 -7.21 -0.10
CA LEU A 75 -12.06 -6.20 -1.16
C LEU A 75 -13.37 -5.41 -1.14
N LYS A 76 -13.31 -4.16 -0.69
CA LYS A 76 -14.47 -3.27 -0.66
C LYS A 76 -14.52 -2.39 -1.90
N ASN A 77 -15.66 -2.32 -2.55
CA ASN A 77 -15.89 -1.41 -3.66
C ASN A 77 -16.43 -0.07 -3.13
N TYR A 78 -15.72 1.03 -3.42
CA TYR A 78 -16.18 2.36 -3.00
C TYR A 78 -17.18 3.00 -3.98
N ASN A 79 -17.29 2.49 -5.21
CA ASN A 79 -18.30 2.91 -6.18
C ASN A 79 -19.54 2.00 -6.08
N LEU A 80 -20.49 2.40 -5.24
CA LEU A 80 -21.71 1.64 -4.96
C LEU A 80 -22.58 1.39 -6.20
N LYS A 81 -22.59 2.30 -7.19
CA LYS A 81 -23.37 2.13 -8.43
C LYS A 81 -22.79 1.02 -9.31
N GLU A 82 -21.46 0.97 -9.43
CA GLU A 82 -20.80 -0.11 -10.17
C GLU A 82 -20.81 -1.44 -9.41
N ALA A 83 -20.80 -1.41 -8.08
CA ALA A 83 -20.90 -2.63 -7.27
C ALA A 83 -22.20 -3.42 -7.52
N GLN A 84 -23.26 -2.76 -7.98
CA GLN A 84 -24.54 -3.40 -8.33
C GLN A 84 -24.55 -4.02 -9.73
N THR A 85 -23.65 -3.59 -10.62
CA THR A 85 -23.70 -3.93 -12.06
C THR A 85 -22.51 -4.77 -12.53
N LYS A 86 -21.34 -4.61 -11.91
CA LYS A 86 -20.12 -5.36 -12.21
C LYS A 86 -19.85 -6.42 -11.15
N ILE A 87 -19.32 -7.55 -11.59
CA ILE A 87 -18.95 -8.67 -10.73
C ILE A 87 -17.49 -8.50 -10.30
N PHE A 88 -17.26 -8.28 -9.01
CA PHE A 88 -15.92 -8.15 -8.42
C PHE A 88 -15.59 -9.34 -7.50
N PRO A 89 -14.30 -9.68 -7.32
CA PRO A 89 -13.88 -10.53 -6.22
C PRO A 89 -14.17 -9.84 -4.89
N LYS A 90 -14.61 -10.61 -3.89
CA LYS A 90 -14.86 -10.11 -2.53
C LYS A 90 -13.65 -10.29 -1.63
N SER A 91 -12.71 -11.18 -1.98
CA SER A 91 -11.49 -11.38 -1.22
C SER A 91 -10.25 -11.55 -2.10
N MET A 92 -9.12 -11.18 -1.53
CA MET A 92 -7.78 -11.41 -2.06
C MET A 92 -6.96 -12.12 -0.99
N ILE A 93 -6.37 -13.26 -1.34
CA ILE A 93 -5.61 -14.09 -0.43
C ILE A 93 -4.16 -14.16 -0.90
N LEU A 94 -3.23 -13.93 0.02
CA LEU A 94 -1.82 -14.23 -0.18
C LEU A 94 -1.43 -15.41 0.70
N VAL A 95 -0.86 -16.44 0.06
CA VAL A 95 -0.30 -17.61 0.73
C VAL A 95 1.16 -17.76 0.29
N PRO A 96 2.12 -17.53 1.19
CA PRO A 96 3.51 -17.82 0.94
C PRO A 96 3.77 -19.32 1.03
N GLY A 97 4.78 -19.78 0.30
CA GLY A 97 5.34 -21.12 0.44
C GLY A 97 6.86 -21.06 0.55
N ASN A 98 7.42 -22.09 1.18
CA ASN A 98 8.85 -22.23 1.34
C ASN A 98 9.24 -23.70 1.21
N TYR A 99 10.35 -23.95 0.51
CA TYR A 99 11.04 -25.23 0.55
C TYR A 99 12.56 -25.00 0.47
N LYS A 100 13.30 -25.45 1.51
CA LYS A 100 14.73 -25.15 1.70
C LYS A 100 14.97 -23.63 1.77
N GLU A 101 15.75 -23.08 0.84
CA GLU A 101 16.01 -21.64 0.72
C GLU A 101 15.14 -20.98 -0.35
N CYS A 102 14.24 -21.73 -1.00
CA CYS A 102 13.41 -21.24 -2.10
C CYS A 102 12.07 -20.74 -1.58
N GLU A 103 11.69 -19.54 -2.00
CA GLU A 103 10.43 -18.90 -1.65
C GLU A 103 9.45 -19.01 -2.81
N SER A 104 8.18 -19.26 -2.51
CA SER A 104 7.09 -19.12 -3.48
C SER A 104 5.96 -18.30 -2.91
N LEU A 105 5.13 -17.78 -3.80
CA LEU A 105 3.95 -17.02 -3.42
C LEU A 105 2.79 -17.36 -4.32
N MET A 106 1.60 -17.31 -3.73
CA MET A 106 0.35 -17.35 -4.45
C MET A 106 -0.54 -16.20 -3.99
N LEU A 107 -0.91 -15.33 -4.92
CA LEU A 107 -2.01 -14.39 -4.76
C LEU A 107 -3.24 -14.95 -5.48
N ALA A 108 -4.36 -15.09 -4.78
CA ALA A 108 -5.61 -15.56 -5.37
C ALA A 108 -6.75 -14.57 -5.07
N LEU A 109 -7.52 -14.22 -6.10
CA LEU A 109 -8.78 -13.51 -5.97
C LEU A 109 -9.93 -14.50 -5.89
N LYS A 110 -10.95 -14.18 -5.09
CA LYS A 110 -12.10 -15.07 -4.89
C LYS A 110 -13.42 -14.30 -4.78
N PRO A 111 -14.55 -14.96 -5.11
CA PRO A 111 -15.88 -14.39 -4.96
C PRO A 111 -16.39 -14.33 -3.50
N ASP A 112 -15.75 -15.04 -2.56
CA ASP A 112 -16.23 -15.19 -1.17
C ASP A 112 -15.10 -14.99 -0.14
N ILE A 113 -15.47 -14.58 1.08
CA ILE A 113 -14.56 -14.26 2.19
C ILE A 113 -14.63 -15.37 3.25
N GLY A 114 -13.49 -15.81 3.78
CA GLY A 114 -13.40 -16.58 5.03
C GLY A 114 -13.69 -18.09 4.95
N TYR A 115 -13.97 -18.64 3.76
CA TYR A 115 -14.33 -20.06 3.59
C TYR A 115 -13.13 -21.00 3.30
N ILE A 116 -11.89 -20.57 3.54
CA ILE A 116 -10.67 -21.28 3.11
C ILE A 116 -10.04 -22.12 4.24
N ASN A 117 -9.63 -23.33 3.92
CA ASN A 117 -8.66 -24.11 4.70
C ASN A 117 -7.24 -23.61 4.38
N VAL A 118 -6.78 -22.70 5.22
CA VAL A 118 -5.47 -22.06 5.15
C VAL A 118 -4.31 -23.08 5.17
N HIS A 119 -4.42 -24.12 5.99
CA HIS A 119 -3.37 -25.12 6.13
C HIS A 119 -3.25 -26.00 4.89
N LYS A 120 -4.38 -26.35 4.27
CA LYS A 120 -4.40 -27.11 3.01
C LYS A 120 -3.85 -26.28 1.84
N SER A 121 -4.18 -24.99 1.75
CA SER A 121 -3.61 -24.11 0.73
C SER A 121 -2.10 -23.97 0.90
N ASN A 122 -1.61 -23.77 2.13
CA ASN A 122 -0.17 -23.69 2.38
C ASN A 122 0.55 -25.02 2.03
N LYS A 123 0.01 -26.17 2.44
CA LYS A 123 0.54 -27.49 2.04
C LYS A 123 0.62 -27.66 0.52
N ALA A 124 -0.39 -27.21 -0.21
CA ALA A 124 -0.40 -27.29 -1.68
C ALA A 124 0.73 -26.45 -2.30
N ILE A 125 0.99 -25.26 -1.77
CA ILE A 125 2.02 -24.35 -2.28
C ILE A 125 3.42 -24.82 -1.89
N ASN A 126 3.63 -25.29 -0.66
CA ASN A 126 4.90 -25.91 -0.24
C ASN A 126 5.22 -27.14 -1.09
N HIS A 127 4.22 -27.96 -1.41
CA HIS A 127 4.40 -29.09 -2.31
C HIS A 127 4.79 -28.64 -3.72
N ILE A 128 4.18 -27.58 -4.25
CA ILE A 128 4.60 -26.99 -5.54
C ILE A 128 6.02 -26.43 -5.47
N SER A 129 6.39 -25.77 -4.37
CA SER A 129 7.74 -25.24 -4.14
C SER A 129 8.78 -26.35 -4.19
N LYS A 130 8.49 -27.48 -3.54
CA LYS A 130 9.32 -28.69 -3.62
C LYS A 130 9.44 -29.22 -5.04
N LEU A 131 8.32 -29.36 -5.77
CA LEU A 131 8.35 -29.82 -7.15
C LEU A 131 9.12 -28.86 -8.07
N PHE A 132 9.05 -27.56 -7.83
CA PHE A 132 9.79 -26.57 -8.60
C PHE A 132 11.29 -26.64 -8.32
N PHE A 133 11.68 -26.86 -7.06
CA PHE A 133 13.06 -27.14 -6.68
C PHE A 133 13.60 -28.38 -7.40
N GLU A 134 12.82 -29.46 -7.50
CA GLU A 134 13.20 -30.66 -8.28
C GLU A 134 13.33 -30.36 -9.79
N VAL A 135 12.49 -29.48 -10.33
CA VAL A 135 12.61 -28.98 -11.72
C VAL A 135 13.87 -28.14 -11.90
N GLU A 136 14.26 -27.35 -10.90
CA GLU A 136 15.50 -26.59 -10.89
C GLU A 136 16.72 -27.52 -10.98
N ASP A 137 16.78 -28.51 -10.11
CA ASP A 137 17.83 -29.54 -10.10
C ASP A 137 17.92 -30.25 -11.46
N TYR A 138 16.78 -30.60 -12.06
CA TYR A 138 16.73 -31.25 -13.37
C TYR A 138 17.16 -30.32 -14.52
N ALA A 139 16.70 -29.06 -14.52
CA ALA A 139 17.04 -28.09 -15.56
C ALA A 139 18.51 -27.62 -15.49
N ASN A 140 19.20 -27.91 -14.39
CA ASN A 140 20.63 -27.65 -14.22
C ASN A 140 21.54 -28.64 -14.98
N HIS A 141 20.98 -29.52 -15.82
CA HIS A 141 21.75 -30.39 -16.70
C HIS A 141 22.62 -29.59 -17.70
N PRO A 142 23.91 -29.94 -17.89
CA PRO A 142 24.85 -29.20 -18.73
C PRO A 142 24.47 -29.10 -20.21
N GLU A 143 23.58 -29.97 -20.68
CA GLU A 143 23.11 -30.02 -22.07
C GLU A 143 22.08 -28.92 -22.42
N LEU A 144 21.48 -28.26 -21.42
CA LEU A 144 20.52 -27.19 -21.64
C LEU A 144 21.20 -25.82 -21.66
N ASN A 145 21.03 -25.10 -22.77
CA ASN A 145 21.40 -23.68 -22.82
C ASN A 145 20.41 -22.82 -22.02
N GLU A 146 20.79 -21.57 -21.71
CA GLU A 146 19.98 -20.68 -20.86
C GLU A 146 18.57 -20.43 -21.43
N SER A 147 18.43 -20.32 -22.75
CA SER A 147 17.11 -20.13 -23.39
C SER A 147 16.19 -21.34 -23.20
N GLN A 148 16.76 -22.55 -23.24
CA GLN A 148 16.03 -23.79 -23.04
C GLN A 148 15.65 -23.97 -21.57
N LYS A 149 16.54 -23.63 -20.64
CA LYS A 149 16.25 -23.62 -19.19
C LYS A 149 15.09 -22.68 -18.87
N GLU A 150 15.13 -21.44 -19.39
CA GLU A 150 14.05 -20.47 -19.16
C GLU A 150 12.71 -20.97 -19.75
N ALA A 151 12.73 -21.64 -20.91
CA ALA A 151 11.54 -22.25 -21.49
C ALA A 151 10.96 -23.38 -20.62
N VAL A 152 11.82 -24.23 -20.03
CA VAL A 152 11.42 -25.29 -19.09
C VAL A 152 10.75 -24.68 -17.86
N TYR A 153 11.40 -23.70 -17.22
CA TYR A 153 10.86 -23.06 -16.01
C TYR A 153 9.49 -22.41 -16.26
N ARG A 154 9.34 -21.67 -17.37
CA ARG A 154 8.06 -21.05 -17.74
C ARG A 154 6.96 -22.08 -17.97
N ARG A 155 7.29 -23.24 -18.56
CA ARG A 155 6.31 -24.31 -18.79
C ARG A 155 5.83 -24.93 -17.48
N PHE A 156 6.73 -25.14 -16.52
CA PHE A 156 6.38 -25.67 -15.21
C PHE A 156 5.63 -24.65 -14.35
N ALA A 157 6.05 -23.38 -14.33
CA ALA A 157 5.30 -22.30 -13.69
C ALA A 157 3.84 -22.28 -14.17
N SER A 158 3.63 -22.31 -15.49
CA SER A 158 2.27 -22.34 -16.04
C SER A 158 1.46 -23.58 -15.67
N ARG A 159 2.09 -24.77 -15.64
CA ARG A 159 1.43 -26.01 -15.19
C ARG A 159 1.03 -25.95 -13.73
N PHE A 160 1.90 -25.44 -12.86
CA PHE A 160 1.62 -25.31 -11.44
C PHE A 160 0.55 -24.27 -11.14
N THR A 161 0.57 -23.12 -11.83
CA THR A 161 -0.51 -22.11 -11.71
C THR A 161 -1.85 -22.70 -12.15
N LYS A 162 -1.91 -23.47 -13.24
CA LYS A 162 -3.14 -24.16 -13.67
C LYS A 162 -3.63 -25.19 -12.65
N LYS A 163 -2.71 -25.92 -12.00
CA LYS A 163 -3.04 -26.86 -10.93
C LYS A 163 -3.66 -26.13 -9.73
N LEU A 164 -3.06 -25.02 -9.29
CA LEU A 164 -3.59 -24.19 -8.20
C LEU A 164 -4.96 -23.61 -8.55
N TYR A 165 -5.12 -23.12 -9.77
CA TYR A 165 -6.40 -22.58 -10.28
C TYR A 165 -7.50 -23.63 -10.32
N GLY A 166 -7.19 -24.84 -10.82
CA GLY A 166 -8.11 -25.98 -10.76
C GLY A 166 -8.53 -26.32 -9.32
N GLN A 167 -7.58 -26.35 -8.38
CA GLN A 167 -7.89 -26.58 -6.96
C GLN A 167 -8.80 -25.49 -6.37
N LEU A 168 -8.58 -24.24 -6.75
CA LEU A 168 -9.40 -23.12 -6.30
C LEU A 168 -10.84 -23.21 -6.84
N ILE A 169 -11.02 -23.44 -8.15
CA ILE A 169 -12.35 -23.55 -8.79
C ILE A 169 -13.12 -24.76 -8.29
N GLU A 170 -12.45 -25.91 -8.18
CA GLU A 170 -13.05 -27.12 -7.62
C GLU A 170 -13.33 -26.99 -6.12
N ASN A 171 -13.07 -25.80 -5.53
CA ASN A 171 -13.27 -25.49 -4.12
C ASN A 171 -12.59 -26.52 -3.20
N LYS A 172 -11.46 -27.11 -3.65
CA LYS A 172 -10.68 -28.08 -2.86
C LYS A 172 -10.04 -27.45 -1.63
N TRP A 173 -10.02 -26.12 -1.53
CA TRP A 173 -9.60 -25.39 -0.34
C TRP A 173 -10.78 -24.96 0.54
N THR A 174 -12.03 -25.15 0.11
CA THR A 174 -13.20 -24.71 0.87
C THR A 174 -13.50 -25.65 2.03
N LYS A 175 -13.63 -25.12 3.25
CA LYS A 175 -13.83 -25.96 4.46
C LYS A 175 -15.09 -26.84 4.37
N GLU A 176 -16.20 -26.26 3.91
CA GLU A 176 -17.50 -26.94 3.79
C GLU A 176 -17.46 -28.13 2.82
N LEU A 177 -16.83 -27.95 1.66
CA LEU A 177 -16.80 -28.97 0.59
C LEU A 177 -15.83 -30.12 0.86
N ILE A 178 -14.83 -29.91 1.70
CA ILE A 178 -13.88 -30.97 2.07
C ILE A 178 -14.44 -31.83 3.21
N GLY A 179 -15.58 -31.47 3.80
CA GLY A 179 -16.14 -32.19 4.95
C GLY A 179 -15.18 -32.23 6.13
N LEU A 180 -14.33 -31.21 6.30
CA LEU A 180 -13.39 -31.15 7.41
C LEU A 180 -14.18 -30.98 8.72
N SER A 181 -14.35 -32.10 9.41
CA SER A 181 -14.55 -32.18 10.86
C SER A 181 -13.29 -31.83 11.64
N ASP A 182 -12.13 -31.82 10.96
CA ASP A 182 -10.83 -31.63 11.58
C ASP A 182 -10.56 -30.14 11.84
N LEU A 183 -10.85 -29.80 13.09
CA LEU A 183 -10.42 -28.63 13.82
C LEU A 183 -8.95 -28.24 13.53
N VAL A 184 -8.71 -27.05 12.94
CA VAL A 184 -7.36 -26.54 12.61
C VAL A 184 -6.85 -25.54 13.66
N PRO A 185 -5.53 -25.45 13.93
CA PRO A 185 -4.99 -24.72 15.08
C PRO A 185 -5.19 -23.20 15.02
N THR A 186 -5.50 -22.66 13.83
CA THR A 186 -5.77 -21.24 13.60
C THR A 186 -7.27 -20.90 13.70
N GLU A 187 -8.11 -21.80 14.19
CA GLU A 187 -9.54 -21.57 14.37
C GLU A 187 -9.87 -20.95 15.74
N LYS A 188 -10.93 -20.14 15.78
CA LYS A 188 -11.37 -19.41 16.99
C LYS A 188 -11.51 -20.28 18.25
N LYS A 189 -11.77 -21.58 18.12
CA LYS A 189 -11.88 -22.52 19.25
C LYS A 189 -10.55 -22.72 19.98
N PHE A 190 -9.43 -22.74 19.25
CA PHE A 190 -8.07 -22.95 19.79
C PHE A 190 -7.34 -21.65 20.10
N LEU A 191 -7.86 -20.54 19.59
CA LEU A 191 -7.24 -19.24 19.76
C LEU A 191 -7.66 -18.59 21.07
N LYS A 192 -6.68 -18.19 21.88
CA LYS A 192 -6.88 -17.35 23.07
C LYS A 192 -6.50 -15.92 22.75
N LYS A 193 -7.48 -15.02 22.87
CA LYS A 193 -7.27 -13.59 22.70
C LYS A 193 -6.52 -13.04 23.90
N TYR A 194 -5.48 -12.25 23.65
CA TYR A 194 -4.70 -11.60 24.71
C TYR A 194 -4.54 -10.08 24.48
N CYS A 195 -4.87 -9.59 23.29
CA CYS A 195 -4.71 -8.18 22.93
C CYS A 195 -5.84 -7.70 22.01
N LYS A 196 -6.21 -6.41 22.15
CA LYS A 196 -7.19 -5.74 21.30
C LYS A 196 -6.75 -4.32 20.97
N LEU A 197 -6.85 -3.95 19.69
CA LEU A 197 -6.53 -2.61 19.17
C LEU A 197 -7.75 -2.04 18.45
N LYS A 198 -8.01 -0.75 18.66
CA LYS A 198 -9.05 0.03 17.98
C LYS A 198 -8.41 1.22 17.30
N SER A 199 -8.79 1.53 16.07
CA SER A 199 -8.26 2.68 15.34
C SER A 199 -9.30 3.20 14.35
N ASN A 200 -9.14 4.47 13.95
CA ASN A 200 -9.79 5.01 12.76
C ASN A 200 -8.90 4.74 11.53
N ILE A 201 -9.51 4.70 10.36
CA ILE A 201 -8.88 4.52 9.06
C ILE A 201 -9.06 5.78 8.22
N GLU A 202 -7.97 6.25 7.62
CA GLU A 202 -7.96 7.34 6.66
C GLU A 202 -7.44 6.85 5.31
N LEU A 203 -8.20 7.14 4.24
CA LEU A 203 -7.87 6.75 2.87
C LEU A 203 -7.25 7.92 2.11
N LEU A 204 -6.04 7.72 1.57
CA LEU A 204 -5.34 8.71 0.75
C LEU A 204 -5.67 8.52 -0.74
N TRP A 205 -6.85 9.01 -1.14
CA TRP A 205 -7.42 8.86 -2.49
C TRP A 205 -6.56 9.41 -3.63
N HIS A 206 -5.75 10.44 -3.35
CA HIS A 206 -4.86 11.08 -4.33
C HIS A 206 -3.59 10.27 -4.62
N LYS A 207 -3.26 9.28 -3.77
CA LYS A 207 -2.12 8.38 -4.02
C LYS A 207 -2.56 7.19 -4.87
N LYS A 208 -1.65 6.74 -5.74
CA LYS A 208 -1.82 5.54 -6.56
C LYS A 208 -0.56 4.68 -6.39
N PRO A 209 -0.64 3.49 -5.75
CA PRO A 209 -1.85 2.88 -5.17
C PRO A 209 -2.44 3.67 -3.99
N ILE A 210 -3.73 3.47 -3.71
CA ILE A 210 -4.42 4.12 -2.58
C ILE A 210 -3.77 3.64 -1.28
N GLU A 211 -3.28 4.59 -0.47
CA GLU A 211 -2.69 4.29 0.83
C GLU A 211 -3.76 4.38 1.93
N ILE A 212 -3.62 3.54 2.96
CA ILE A 212 -4.54 3.44 4.09
C ILE A 212 -3.73 3.71 5.35
N ASN A 213 -4.09 4.77 6.07
CA ASN A 213 -3.44 5.15 7.32
C ASN A 213 -4.34 4.87 8.51
N LEU A 214 -3.72 4.59 9.65
CA LEU A 214 -4.40 4.46 10.94
C LEU A 214 -4.28 5.78 11.70
N SER A 215 -5.36 6.21 12.35
CA SER A 215 -5.34 7.37 13.25
C SER A 215 -6.10 7.07 14.55
N HIS A 216 -5.71 7.75 15.64
CA HIS A 216 -6.34 7.61 16.97
C HIS A 216 -6.34 6.16 17.50
N ILE A 217 -5.18 5.51 17.46
CA ILE A 217 -5.03 4.14 17.91
C ILE A 217 -5.24 4.07 19.43
N LYS A 218 -6.08 3.14 19.88
CA LYS A 218 -6.32 2.82 21.28
C LYS A 218 -6.09 1.34 21.50
N PHE A 219 -5.25 1.03 22.48
CA PHE A 219 -4.97 -0.34 22.86
C PHE A 219 -5.65 -0.72 24.16
N GLU A 220 -6.25 -1.90 24.15
CA GLU A 220 -6.90 -2.50 25.31
C GLU A 220 -6.12 -3.78 25.66
N LYS A 221 -5.25 -3.69 26.68
CA LYS A 221 -4.64 -4.88 27.31
C LYS A 221 -5.74 -5.75 27.90
N LEU A 222 -5.95 -6.94 27.35
CA LEU A 222 -6.90 -7.90 27.91
C LEU A 222 -6.24 -8.63 29.09
N LYS A 223 -7.05 -9.11 30.03
CA LYS A 223 -6.56 -10.00 31.10
C LYS A 223 -5.84 -11.18 30.43
N ASN A 224 -4.61 -11.46 30.85
CA ASN A 224 -3.84 -12.58 30.31
C ASN A 224 -4.69 -13.87 30.43
N PRO A 225 -4.89 -14.62 29.34
CA PRO A 225 -5.67 -15.86 29.38
C PRO A 225 -4.99 -16.99 30.17
N PHE A 226 -3.75 -16.79 30.63
CA PHE A 226 -2.93 -17.74 31.36
C PHE A 226 -2.61 -17.25 32.78
N GLU A 227 -2.25 -18.17 33.68
CA GLU A 227 -1.87 -17.88 35.06
C GLU A 227 -0.50 -18.52 35.41
N GLY A 228 0.20 -17.97 36.41
CA GLY A 228 1.47 -18.51 36.92
C GLY A 228 2.60 -18.59 35.88
N LYS A 229 3.40 -19.67 35.94
CA LYS A 229 4.53 -19.92 35.02
C LYS A 229 4.11 -19.97 33.54
N THR A 230 2.91 -20.48 33.23
CA THR A 230 2.43 -20.52 31.85
C THR A 230 2.22 -19.11 31.29
N ALA A 231 1.85 -18.15 32.14
CA ALA A 231 1.68 -16.76 31.75
C ALA A 231 3.02 -16.04 31.52
N THR A 232 4.07 -16.37 32.29
CA THR A 232 5.43 -15.82 32.06
C THR A 232 6.03 -16.37 30.78
N GLU A 233 5.83 -17.66 30.50
CA GLU A 233 6.25 -18.28 29.25
C GLU A 233 5.48 -17.71 28.05
N HIS A 234 4.16 -17.53 28.16
CA HIS A 234 3.37 -16.88 27.11
C HIS A 234 3.89 -15.47 26.77
N LEU A 235 4.28 -14.69 27.79
CA LEU A 235 4.81 -13.34 27.61
C LEU A 235 6.02 -13.32 26.65
N LYS A 236 6.92 -14.31 26.77
CA LYS A 236 8.12 -14.45 25.91
C LYS A 236 7.78 -14.60 24.43
N PHE A 237 6.58 -15.07 24.09
CA PHE A 237 6.13 -15.29 22.70
C PHE A 237 5.00 -14.35 22.25
N SER A 238 4.52 -13.46 23.12
CA SER A 238 3.45 -12.50 22.80
C SER A 238 3.97 -11.30 22.00
N ILE A 239 3.12 -10.69 21.19
CA ILE A 239 3.45 -9.49 20.42
C ILE A 239 3.05 -8.24 21.21
N SER A 240 3.98 -7.29 21.35
CA SER A 240 3.74 -6.00 22.00
C SER A 240 2.80 -5.09 21.20
N GLU A 241 2.21 -4.10 21.86
CA GLU A 241 1.30 -3.14 21.22
C GLU A 241 1.92 -2.42 20.02
N PRO A 242 3.09 -1.77 20.12
CA PRO A 242 3.61 -1.00 18.99
C PRO A 242 4.07 -1.90 17.85
N SER A 243 4.55 -3.11 18.17
CA SER A 243 4.86 -4.11 17.15
C SER A 243 3.60 -4.54 16.40
N ALA A 244 2.50 -4.78 17.12
CA ALA A 244 1.22 -5.11 16.49
C ALA A 244 0.75 -3.97 15.58
N ASN A 245 0.75 -2.72 16.05
CA ASN A 245 0.37 -1.56 15.23
C ASN A 245 1.22 -1.46 13.95
N PHE A 246 2.54 -1.53 14.10
CA PHE A 246 3.46 -1.44 12.97
C PHE A 246 3.25 -2.58 11.95
N VAL A 247 3.00 -3.81 12.41
CA VAL A 247 2.64 -4.95 11.55
C VAL A 247 1.38 -4.66 10.73
N ILE A 248 0.35 -4.10 11.34
CA ILE A 248 -0.92 -3.78 10.68
C ILE A 248 -0.72 -2.71 9.61
N GLU A 249 -0.01 -1.62 9.92
CA GLU A 249 0.29 -0.55 8.96
C GLU A 249 1.02 -1.10 7.72
N LYS A 250 2.02 -1.96 7.93
CA LYS A 250 2.74 -2.61 6.82
C LYS A 250 1.86 -3.63 6.08
N THR A 251 0.93 -4.29 6.75
CA THR A 251 -0.05 -5.20 6.13
C THR A 251 -1.03 -4.43 5.23
N LEU A 252 -1.50 -3.26 5.65
CA LEU A 252 -2.36 -2.39 4.83
C LEU A 252 -1.64 -1.97 3.56
N LYS A 253 -0.37 -1.53 3.69
CA LYS A 253 0.48 -1.18 2.54
C LYS A 253 0.72 -2.37 1.61
N LEU A 254 0.95 -3.57 2.17
CA LEU A 254 1.06 -4.82 1.41
C LEU A 254 -0.21 -5.06 0.59
N GLY A 255 -1.40 -4.94 1.20
CA GLY A 255 -2.68 -5.09 0.51
C GLY A 255 -2.81 -4.17 -0.69
N SER A 256 -2.54 -2.87 -0.51
CA SER A 256 -2.59 -1.88 -1.60
C SER A 256 -1.62 -2.19 -2.74
N ASN A 257 -0.41 -2.64 -2.41
CA ASN A 257 0.59 -3.05 -3.40
C ASN A 257 0.15 -4.31 -4.18
N LEU A 258 -0.34 -5.33 -3.49
CA LEU A 258 -0.85 -6.57 -4.10
C LEU A 258 -2.05 -6.30 -5.02
N LEU A 259 -2.97 -5.42 -4.61
CA LEU A 259 -4.11 -5.07 -5.43
C LEU A 259 -3.69 -4.27 -6.68
N ASN A 260 -2.70 -3.38 -6.57
CA ASN A 260 -2.16 -2.67 -7.73
C ASN A 260 -1.45 -3.63 -8.71
N LEU A 261 -0.79 -4.65 -8.18
CA LEU A 261 -0.22 -5.72 -8.98
C LEU A 261 -1.29 -6.53 -9.71
N ALA A 262 -2.32 -6.98 -8.99
CA ALA A 262 -3.47 -7.65 -9.59
C ALA A 262 -4.12 -6.80 -10.68
N ASN A 263 -4.28 -5.49 -10.43
CA ASN A 263 -4.78 -4.52 -11.39
C ASN A 263 -3.96 -4.45 -12.67
N THR A 264 -2.63 -4.40 -12.55
CA THR A 264 -1.73 -4.39 -13.70
C THR A 264 -1.85 -5.69 -14.49
N GLY A 265 -2.11 -6.81 -13.80
CA GLY A 265 -2.43 -8.11 -14.39
C GLY A 265 -3.80 -8.21 -15.07
N THR A 266 -4.72 -7.26 -14.86
CA THR A 266 -6.08 -7.31 -15.46
C THR A 266 -6.29 -6.44 -16.68
N MET A 267 -5.30 -5.62 -17.05
CA MET A 267 -5.45 -4.74 -18.19
C MET A 267 -5.51 -5.54 -19.50
N ASP A 268 -6.59 -5.36 -20.27
CA ASP A 268 -6.68 -5.91 -21.63
C ASP A 268 -5.63 -5.24 -22.53
N TYR A 269 -4.73 -6.06 -23.09
CA TYR A 269 -3.64 -5.61 -23.94
C TYR A 269 -4.10 -4.91 -25.22
N PHE A 270 -5.15 -5.42 -25.85
CA PHE A 270 -5.68 -4.88 -27.10
C PHE A 270 -6.51 -3.63 -26.86
N GLN A 271 -7.33 -3.61 -25.82
CA GLN A 271 -8.03 -2.39 -25.40
C GLN A 271 -7.02 -1.27 -25.09
N ASN A 272 -5.97 -1.59 -24.34
CA ASN A 272 -4.89 -0.63 -24.04
C ASN A 272 -4.20 -0.11 -25.31
N LYS A 273 -3.97 -0.98 -26.30
CA LYS A 273 -3.42 -0.58 -27.61
C LYS A 273 -4.35 0.30 -28.41
N LEU A 274 -5.64 -0.04 -28.46
CA LEU A 274 -6.67 0.75 -29.15
C LEU A 274 -6.79 2.14 -28.54
N ILE A 275 -6.76 2.26 -27.21
CA ILE A 275 -6.76 3.57 -26.53
C ILE A 275 -5.55 4.40 -26.94
N LYS A 276 -4.34 3.82 -26.87
CA LYS A 276 -3.12 4.53 -27.28
C LYS A 276 -3.17 4.98 -28.73
N TYR A 277 -3.71 4.12 -29.61
CA TYR A 277 -3.91 4.42 -31.01
C TYR A 277 -4.86 5.61 -31.20
N ILE A 278 -6.06 5.57 -30.62
CA ILE A 278 -7.05 6.64 -30.77
C ILE A 278 -6.54 7.96 -30.15
N ILE A 279 -5.94 7.91 -28.97
CA ILE A 279 -5.35 9.11 -28.34
C ILE A 279 -4.25 9.70 -29.22
N LYS A 280 -3.37 8.88 -29.81
CA LYS A 280 -2.32 9.35 -30.73
C LYS A 280 -2.92 10.06 -31.94
N ASN A 281 -4.01 9.55 -32.53
CA ASN A 281 -4.66 10.20 -33.67
C ASN A 281 -5.27 11.55 -33.27
N ILE A 282 -5.95 11.60 -32.12
CA ILE A 282 -6.46 12.87 -31.55
C ILE A 282 -5.31 13.86 -31.34
N GLU A 283 -4.18 13.42 -30.78
CA GLU A 283 -3.02 14.28 -30.55
C GLU A 283 -2.42 14.83 -31.86
N ILE A 284 -2.34 14.02 -32.92
CA ILE A 284 -1.85 14.45 -34.24
C ILE A 284 -2.74 15.56 -34.81
N ASP A 285 -4.06 15.43 -34.70
CA ASP A 285 -4.99 16.44 -35.18
C ASP A 285 -4.93 17.73 -34.34
N LEU A 286 -4.72 17.60 -33.03
CA LEU A 286 -4.64 18.76 -32.14
C LEU A 286 -3.29 19.47 -32.21
N ILE A 287 -2.20 18.80 -32.61
CA ILE A 287 -0.86 19.41 -32.78
C ILE A 287 -0.88 20.60 -33.74
N GLN A 288 -1.77 20.59 -34.74
CA GLN A 288 -1.86 21.66 -35.73
C GLN A 288 -2.50 22.95 -35.19
N ILE A 289 -3.12 22.90 -34.01
CA ILE A 289 -3.88 24.00 -33.44
C ILE A 289 -3.06 24.63 -32.32
N LEU A 290 -2.37 25.72 -32.65
CA LEU A 290 -1.52 26.47 -31.71
C LEU A 290 -2.27 27.55 -30.93
N GLU A 291 -3.49 27.89 -31.35
CA GLU A 291 -4.31 28.90 -30.69
C GLU A 291 -4.91 28.35 -29.38
N PRO A 292 -4.90 29.14 -28.29
CA PRO A 292 -5.58 28.78 -27.06
C PRO A 292 -7.10 28.62 -27.27
N LYS A 293 -7.66 27.48 -26.85
CA LYS A 293 -9.11 27.19 -26.90
C LYS A 293 -9.66 26.84 -25.52
N SER A 294 -10.98 26.92 -25.36
CA SER A 294 -11.67 26.55 -24.12
C SER A 294 -11.90 25.04 -24.02
N GLU A 295 -12.17 24.56 -22.81
CA GLU A 295 -12.49 23.16 -22.52
C GLU A 295 -13.76 22.70 -23.26
N ASN A 296 -14.79 23.56 -23.34
CA ASN A 296 -16.02 23.26 -24.09
C ASN A 296 -15.75 23.05 -25.59
N TRP A 297 -14.86 23.86 -26.16
CA TRP A 297 -14.43 23.68 -27.55
C TRP A 297 -13.66 22.37 -27.70
N LEU A 298 -12.76 22.05 -26.77
CA LEU A 298 -11.98 20.81 -26.78
C LEU A 298 -12.88 19.58 -26.69
N ILE A 299 -13.86 19.57 -25.80
CA ILE A 299 -14.85 18.48 -25.67
C ILE A 299 -15.59 18.30 -26.99
N SER A 300 -16.11 19.38 -27.56
CA SER A 300 -16.81 19.34 -28.84
C SER A 300 -15.92 18.80 -29.97
N ARG A 301 -14.65 19.24 -30.02
CA ARG A 301 -13.69 18.80 -31.04
C ARG A 301 -13.33 17.33 -30.87
N ILE A 302 -13.02 16.87 -29.66
CA ILE A 302 -12.69 15.48 -29.38
C ILE A 302 -13.90 14.57 -29.65
N ASN A 303 -15.11 14.99 -29.29
CA ASN A 303 -16.32 14.21 -29.61
C ASN A 303 -16.53 14.07 -31.12
N ASN A 304 -16.27 15.13 -31.89
CA ASN A 304 -16.30 15.05 -33.35
C ASN A 304 -15.20 14.13 -33.91
N LEU A 305 -13.99 14.17 -33.36
CA LEU A 305 -12.90 13.26 -33.75
C LEU A 305 -13.24 11.80 -33.41
N LEU A 306 -13.81 11.54 -32.23
CA LEU A 306 -14.27 10.21 -31.84
C LEU A 306 -15.38 9.69 -32.76
N LEU A 307 -16.29 10.54 -33.22
CA LEU A 307 -17.29 10.20 -34.23
C LEU A 307 -16.65 9.87 -35.59
N GLN A 308 -15.62 10.61 -36.01
CA GLN A 308 -14.87 10.30 -37.23
C GLN A 308 -14.15 8.96 -37.12
N VAL A 309 -13.47 8.71 -35.99
CA VAL A 309 -12.83 7.42 -35.70
C VAL A 309 -13.86 6.31 -35.73
N LYS A 310 -15.05 6.52 -35.14
CA LYS A 310 -16.14 5.54 -35.19
C LYS A 310 -16.55 5.21 -36.63
N ASN A 311 -16.79 6.22 -37.46
CA ASN A 311 -17.13 6.02 -38.87
C ASN A 311 -16.02 5.28 -39.64
N ASN A 312 -14.75 5.63 -39.38
CA ASN A 312 -13.59 4.94 -39.99
C ASN A 312 -13.53 3.47 -39.54
N THR A 313 -13.84 3.19 -38.27
CA THR A 313 -13.87 1.81 -37.76
C THR A 313 -15.03 1.02 -38.33
N GLU A 314 -16.20 1.62 -38.57
CA GLU A 314 -17.32 0.96 -39.25
C GLU A 314 -16.94 0.57 -40.68
N GLN A 315 -16.31 1.47 -41.44
CA GLN A 315 -15.80 1.16 -42.79
C GLN A 315 -14.74 0.05 -42.79
N PHE A 316 -13.86 0.02 -41.78
CA PHE A 316 -12.90 -1.06 -41.61
C PHE A 316 -13.59 -2.40 -41.30
N LEU A 317 -14.65 -2.39 -40.48
CA LEU A 317 -15.44 -3.58 -40.16
C LEU A 317 -16.24 -4.10 -41.36
N ASP A 318 -16.68 -3.22 -42.26
CA ASP A 318 -17.28 -3.63 -43.54
C ASP A 318 -16.27 -4.38 -44.41
N LEU A 319 -15.01 -3.93 -44.47
CA LEU A 319 -13.94 -4.67 -45.14
C LEU A 319 -13.64 -6.01 -44.45
N CYS A 320 -13.76 -6.08 -43.12
CA CYS A 320 -13.67 -7.35 -42.40
C CYS A 320 -14.80 -8.29 -42.82
N ASN A 321 -16.03 -7.79 -42.97
CA ASN A 321 -17.17 -8.59 -43.43
C ASN A 321 -17.01 -9.08 -44.87
N ASP A 322 -16.52 -8.23 -45.78
CA ASP A 322 -16.14 -8.63 -47.14
C ASP A 322 -15.14 -9.79 -47.12
N PHE A 323 -14.13 -9.70 -46.25
CA PHE A 323 -13.14 -10.76 -46.09
C PHE A 323 -13.73 -12.06 -45.53
N LEU A 324 -14.65 -11.98 -44.56
CA LEU A 324 -15.36 -13.16 -44.07
C LEU A 324 -16.14 -13.84 -45.20
N ILE A 325 -16.87 -13.07 -46.01
CA ILE A 325 -17.69 -13.57 -47.14
C ILE A 325 -16.82 -14.24 -48.21
N SER A 326 -15.58 -13.79 -48.43
CA SER A 326 -14.67 -14.35 -49.43
C SER A 326 -14.38 -15.85 -49.24
N GLY A 327 -14.52 -16.38 -48.01
CA GLY A 327 -14.34 -17.80 -47.72
C GLY A 327 -12.91 -18.32 -47.87
N GLU A 328 -11.91 -17.44 -47.94
CA GLU A 328 -10.48 -17.77 -48.04
C GLU A 328 -10.07 -18.86 -47.04
N LYS A 329 -9.29 -19.84 -47.52
CA LYS A 329 -8.87 -21.01 -46.74
C LYS A 329 -7.36 -21.15 -46.75
N GLY A 330 -6.76 -21.40 -45.59
CA GLY A 330 -5.35 -21.71 -45.50
C GLY A 330 -4.86 -21.77 -44.05
N SER A 331 -3.55 -21.79 -43.89
CA SER A 331 -2.92 -21.57 -42.59
C SER A 331 -3.23 -20.15 -42.07
N LEU A 332 -3.14 -19.94 -40.76
CA LEU A 332 -3.33 -18.61 -40.15
C LEU A 332 -2.48 -17.53 -40.83
N LYS A 333 -1.24 -17.86 -41.21
CA LYS A 333 -0.33 -16.92 -41.89
C LYS A 333 -0.87 -16.52 -43.27
N GLN A 334 -1.32 -17.49 -44.06
CA GLN A 334 -1.90 -17.25 -45.39
C GLN A 334 -3.19 -16.43 -45.31
N ILE A 335 -4.04 -16.69 -44.32
CA ILE A 335 -5.27 -15.93 -44.10
C ILE A 335 -4.97 -14.49 -43.71
N LEU A 336 -3.99 -14.25 -42.83
CA LEU A 336 -3.57 -12.90 -42.46
C LEU A 336 -2.91 -12.15 -43.62
N GLU A 337 -2.17 -12.85 -44.49
CA GLU A 337 -1.62 -12.28 -45.73
C GLU A 337 -2.73 -11.90 -46.73
N ALA A 338 -3.71 -12.77 -46.93
CA ALA A 338 -4.89 -12.49 -47.75
C ALA A 338 -5.71 -11.31 -47.21
N PHE A 339 -5.87 -11.25 -45.88
CA PHE A 339 -6.53 -10.13 -45.21
C PHE A 339 -5.74 -8.82 -45.38
N ASN A 340 -4.42 -8.85 -45.20
CA ASN A 340 -3.54 -7.69 -45.44
C ASN A 340 -3.67 -7.19 -46.89
N LYS A 341 -3.69 -8.12 -47.85
CA LYS A 341 -3.84 -7.80 -49.27
C LYS A 341 -5.16 -7.09 -49.54
N LEU A 342 -6.28 -7.60 -49.00
CA LEU A 342 -7.59 -6.96 -49.13
C LEU A 342 -7.61 -5.56 -48.50
N ILE A 343 -7.02 -5.38 -47.32
CA ILE A 343 -6.91 -4.07 -46.67
C ILE A 343 -6.03 -3.11 -47.49
N ASN A 344 -4.91 -3.56 -48.05
CA ASN A 344 -4.04 -2.70 -48.87
C ASN A 344 -4.67 -2.36 -50.23
N GLU A 345 -5.39 -3.29 -50.86
CA GLU A 345 -6.02 -3.10 -52.17
C GLU A 345 -7.29 -2.25 -52.09
N LYS A 346 -8.16 -2.47 -51.09
CA LYS A 346 -9.44 -1.75 -50.95
C LYS A 346 -9.42 -0.63 -49.92
N GLY A 347 -8.57 -0.73 -48.91
CA GLY A 347 -8.57 0.12 -47.71
C GLY A 347 -7.50 1.21 -47.70
N ALA A 348 -6.25 0.89 -48.05
CA ALA A 348 -5.14 1.85 -48.01
C ALA A 348 -5.28 2.99 -49.04
N LEU A 349 -6.06 2.79 -50.11
CA LEU A 349 -6.47 3.85 -51.04
C LEU A 349 -7.47 4.85 -50.44
N LYS A 350 -8.16 4.49 -49.35
CA LYS A 350 -9.20 5.31 -48.69
C LYS A 350 -8.73 5.97 -47.40
N ASN A 351 -7.96 5.26 -46.56
CA ASN A 351 -7.46 5.80 -45.29
C ASN A 351 -6.18 5.08 -44.82
N ARG A 352 -5.11 5.84 -44.54
CA ARG A 352 -3.83 5.29 -44.03
C ARG A 352 -3.97 4.61 -42.66
N GLU A 353 -4.95 5.03 -41.87
CA GLU A 353 -5.28 4.47 -40.54
C GLU A 353 -5.65 2.97 -40.58
N PHE A 354 -6.09 2.45 -41.72
CA PHE A 354 -6.50 1.05 -41.84
C PHE A 354 -5.31 0.08 -41.73
N SER A 355 -4.10 0.53 -42.06
CA SER A 355 -2.88 -0.28 -41.89
C SER A 355 -2.54 -0.49 -40.40
N GLU A 356 -2.67 0.54 -39.57
CA GLU A 356 -2.45 0.44 -38.13
C GLU A 356 -3.55 -0.41 -37.45
N LEU A 357 -4.82 -0.25 -37.86
CA LEU A 357 -5.92 -1.10 -37.40
C LEU A 357 -5.76 -2.56 -37.82
N PHE A 358 -5.28 -2.81 -39.04
CA PHE A 358 -4.91 -4.15 -39.51
C PHE A 358 -3.82 -4.76 -38.63
N GLU A 359 -2.77 -4.01 -38.27
CA GLU A 359 -1.73 -4.54 -37.38
C GLU A 359 -2.27 -4.97 -36.00
N ILE A 360 -3.17 -4.17 -35.42
CA ILE A 360 -3.78 -4.47 -34.12
C ILE A 360 -4.67 -5.72 -34.24
N SER A 361 -5.55 -5.77 -35.24
CA SER A 361 -6.45 -6.89 -35.50
C SER A 361 -5.72 -8.18 -35.87
N SER A 362 -4.67 -8.12 -36.70
CA SER A 362 -3.85 -9.28 -37.05
C SER A 362 -3.18 -9.91 -35.83
N LYS A 363 -2.63 -9.08 -34.94
CA LYS A 363 -2.07 -9.54 -33.65
C LYS A 363 -3.17 -10.12 -32.74
N PHE A 364 -4.38 -9.57 -32.77
CA PHE A 364 -5.53 -10.05 -32.02
C PHE A 364 -5.99 -11.44 -32.48
N ILE A 365 -6.21 -11.60 -33.78
CA ILE A 365 -6.58 -12.86 -34.42
C ILE A 365 -5.53 -13.94 -34.11
N SER A 366 -4.24 -13.59 -34.23
CA SER A 366 -3.14 -14.52 -33.96
C SER A 366 -3.10 -15.02 -32.51
N GLN A 367 -3.58 -14.23 -31.55
CA GLN A 367 -3.62 -14.64 -30.15
C GLN A 367 -4.87 -15.45 -29.80
N MET A 368 -5.99 -15.21 -30.47
CA MET A 368 -7.25 -15.92 -30.23
C MET A 368 -7.27 -17.33 -30.82
N ILE A 369 -6.46 -17.59 -31.85
CA ILE A 369 -6.44 -18.87 -32.55
C ILE A 369 -5.31 -19.74 -32.01
N VAL A 370 -5.68 -20.82 -31.31
CA VAL A 370 -4.75 -21.85 -30.87
C VAL A 370 -4.53 -22.82 -32.04
N SER A 371 -3.36 -22.73 -32.67
CA SER A 371 -2.78 -23.63 -33.69
C SER A 371 -3.79 -24.57 -34.40
N ARG A 372 -4.50 -24.05 -35.39
CA ARG A 372 -5.24 -24.87 -36.38
C ARG A 372 -4.44 -24.88 -37.69
N GLU A 373 -4.28 -26.06 -38.29
CA GLU A 373 -3.51 -26.23 -39.54
C GLU A 373 -4.22 -25.59 -40.75
N GLU A 374 -5.55 -25.63 -40.77
CA GLU A 374 -6.37 -24.94 -41.77
C GLU A 374 -7.53 -24.21 -41.08
N ILE A 375 -7.74 -22.96 -41.47
CA ILE A 375 -8.82 -22.10 -41.01
C ILE A 375 -9.54 -21.57 -42.26
N ARG A 376 -10.84 -21.32 -42.15
CA ARG A 376 -11.59 -20.56 -43.16
C ARG A 376 -11.85 -19.16 -42.65
N SER A 377 -11.82 -18.15 -43.51
CA SER A 377 -12.06 -16.75 -43.09
C SER A 377 -13.38 -16.61 -42.31
N ASN A 378 -14.46 -17.28 -42.74
CA ASN A 378 -15.75 -17.32 -42.04
C ASN A 378 -15.68 -17.79 -40.57
N GLU A 379 -14.71 -18.62 -40.18
CA GLU A 379 -14.53 -19.05 -38.80
C GLU A 379 -14.02 -17.92 -37.89
N LEU A 380 -13.52 -16.83 -38.48
CA LEU A 380 -13.07 -15.63 -37.76
C LEU A 380 -14.22 -14.70 -37.36
N LYS A 381 -15.47 -14.98 -37.76
CA LYS A 381 -16.61 -14.09 -37.54
C LYS A 381 -16.80 -13.70 -36.07
N SER A 382 -16.69 -14.65 -35.15
CA SER A 382 -16.79 -14.38 -33.71
C SER A 382 -15.63 -13.51 -33.20
N ILE A 383 -14.43 -13.72 -33.72
CA ILE A 383 -13.22 -12.94 -33.38
C ILE A 383 -13.38 -11.49 -33.86
N PHE A 384 -13.82 -11.28 -35.11
CA PHE A 384 -14.08 -9.94 -35.63
C PHE A 384 -15.22 -9.22 -34.89
N ASN A 385 -16.30 -9.93 -34.54
CA ASN A 385 -17.37 -9.36 -33.72
C ASN A 385 -16.85 -8.90 -32.35
N TYR A 386 -16.05 -9.73 -31.67
CA TYR A 386 -15.47 -9.36 -30.39
C TYR A 386 -14.48 -8.19 -30.52
N PHE A 387 -13.68 -8.15 -31.59
CA PHE A 387 -12.81 -7.01 -31.90
C PHE A 387 -13.61 -5.71 -32.13
N SER A 388 -14.73 -5.79 -32.85
CA SER A 388 -15.67 -4.67 -33.05
C SER A 388 -16.23 -4.15 -31.71
N GLU A 389 -16.67 -5.05 -30.84
CA GLU A 389 -17.15 -4.68 -29.51
C GLU A 389 -16.05 -4.00 -28.67
N LEU A 390 -14.81 -4.50 -28.73
CA LEU A 390 -13.67 -3.90 -28.05
C LEU A 390 -13.39 -2.47 -28.53
N ILE A 391 -13.46 -2.21 -29.85
CA ILE A 391 -13.30 -0.87 -30.42
C ILE A 391 -14.41 0.06 -29.93
N ASN A 392 -15.67 -0.36 -30.07
CA ASN A 392 -16.83 0.45 -29.68
C ASN A 392 -16.80 0.77 -28.17
N ASN A 393 -16.46 -0.20 -27.34
CA ASN A 393 -16.28 0.00 -25.91
C ASN A 393 -15.14 0.99 -25.63
N THR A 394 -14.04 0.90 -26.36
CA THR A 394 -12.90 1.81 -26.23
C THR A 394 -13.28 3.27 -26.53
N ILE A 395 -14.03 3.51 -27.61
CA ILE A 395 -14.52 4.84 -27.97
C ILE A 395 -15.45 5.39 -26.88
N ASN A 396 -16.36 4.56 -26.37
CA ASN A 396 -17.28 4.95 -25.30
C ASN A 396 -16.55 5.30 -23.99
N ILE A 397 -15.49 4.55 -23.64
CA ILE A 397 -14.65 4.87 -22.48
C ILE A 397 -14.01 6.24 -22.63
N LEU A 398 -13.40 6.52 -23.79
CA LEU A 398 -12.77 7.81 -24.07
C LEU A 398 -13.78 8.97 -23.93
N ASN A 399 -14.97 8.80 -24.50
CA ASN A 399 -16.03 9.81 -24.41
C ASN A 399 -16.49 10.05 -22.96
N THR A 400 -16.77 8.96 -22.22
CA THR A 400 -17.30 9.02 -20.85
C THR A 400 -16.33 9.67 -19.86
N TYR A 401 -15.03 9.41 -20.01
CA TYR A 401 -14.02 9.88 -19.04
C TYR A 401 -13.39 11.24 -19.38
N LEU A 402 -13.66 11.81 -20.56
CA LEU A 402 -13.07 13.07 -20.99
C LEU A 402 -13.45 14.25 -20.09
N GLU A 403 -14.74 14.45 -19.83
CA GLU A 403 -15.21 15.57 -19.00
C GLU A 403 -14.71 15.46 -17.57
N SER A 404 -14.81 14.26 -16.99
CA SER A 404 -14.30 13.98 -15.64
C SER A 404 -12.81 14.23 -15.50
N TYR A 405 -12.02 13.85 -16.54
CA TYR A 405 -10.59 14.15 -16.59
C TYR A 405 -10.32 15.66 -16.61
N LEU A 406 -11.02 16.41 -17.47
CA LEU A 406 -10.83 17.85 -17.60
C LEU A 406 -11.21 18.59 -16.31
N VAL A 407 -12.31 18.22 -15.67
CA VAL A 407 -12.73 18.79 -14.38
C VAL A 407 -11.71 18.49 -13.28
N ASN A 408 -11.29 17.23 -13.12
CA ASN A 408 -10.29 16.84 -12.11
C ASN A 408 -8.96 17.58 -12.34
N ARG A 409 -8.52 17.67 -13.60
CA ARG A 409 -7.33 18.45 -13.99
C ARG A 409 -7.48 19.93 -13.62
N GLN A 410 -8.60 20.54 -13.94
CA GLN A 410 -8.84 21.95 -13.70
C GLN A 410 -8.89 22.25 -12.20
N LEU A 411 -9.59 21.44 -11.40
CA LEU A 411 -9.58 21.56 -9.93
C LEU A 411 -8.15 21.47 -9.38
N LYS A 412 -7.35 20.50 -9.84
CA LYS A 412 -5.93 20.37 -9.43
C LYS A 412 -5.08 21.57 -9.85
N ASN A 413 -5.30 22.13 -11.04
CA ASN A 413 -4.57 23.32 -11.48
C ASN A 413 -4.93 24.54 -10.63
N ILE A 414 -6.22 24.72 -10.33
CA ILE A 414 -6.71 25.76 -9.43
C ILE A 414 -6.09 25.61 -8.03
N THR A 415 -6.05 24.39 -7.50
CA THR A 415 -5.35 24.09 -6.24
C THR A 415 -3.88 24.47 -6.32
N ASN A 416 -3.16 24.07 -7.38
CA ASN A 416 -1.74 24.41 -7.52
C ASN A 416 -1.51 25.93 -7.55
N ILE A 417 -2.37 26.69 -8.26
CA ILE A 417 -2.29 28.15 -8.29
C ILE A 417 -2.57 28.74 -6.90
N LEU A 418 -3.60 28.26 -6.21
CA LEU A 418 -3.91 28.70 -4.84
C LEU A 418 -2.71 28.45 -3.91
N ILE A 419 -2.14 27.24 -3.97
CA ILE A 419 -1.00 26.84 -3.15
C ILE A 419 0.26 27.64 -3.50
N GLN A 420 0.51 27.92 -4.79
CA GLN A 420 1.62 28.79 -5.21
C GLN A 420 1.44 30.20 -4.67
N ASN A 421 0.25 30.79 -4.82
CA ASN A 421 -0.05 32.13 -4.30
C ASN A 421 0.12 32.19 -2.77
N LEU A 422 -0.31 31.14 -2.06
CA LEU A 422 -0.09 31.02 -0.61
C LEU A 422 1.40 30.91 -0.27
N LYS A 423 2.16 30.09 -1.00
CA LYS A 423 3.61 29.97 -0.80
C LYS A 423 4.33 31.28 -1.09
N GLU A 424 3.93 32.04 -2.10
CA GLU A 424 4.47 33.37 -2.39
C GLU A 424 4.21 34.35 -1.24
N ASP A 425 2.97 34.41 -0.74
CA ASP A 425 2.62 35.26 0.41
C ASP A 425 3.46 34.90 1.65
N PHE A 426 3.59 33.61 1.96
CA PHE A 426 4.37 33.13 3.11
C PHE A 426 5.89 33.19 2.89
N ASN A 427 6.36 33.21 1.64
CA ASN A 427 7.78 33.37 1.36
C ASN A 427 8.30 34.78 1.67
N ASN A 428 7.39 35.76 1.74
CA ASN A 428 7.65 37.13 2.15
C ASN A 428 7.62 37.33 3.67
N GLU A 429 7.12 36.34 4.42
CA GLU A 429 7.16 36.35 5.88
C GLU A 429 8.58 36.10 6.40
N PRO A 430 8.95 36.65 7.58
CA PRO A 430 10.20 36.32 8.22
C PRO A 430 10.28 34.82 8.54
N LYS A 431 11.50 34.26 8.49
CA LYS A 431 11.76 32.97 9.15
C LYS A 431 11.52 33.20 10.66
N PRO A 432 10.86 32.31 11.42
CA PRO A 432 10.41 30.93 11.15
C PRO A 432 9.01 30.75 10.53
N ALA A 433 8.16 31.79 10.53
CA ALA A 433 6.78 31.72 10.03
C ALA A 433 6.69 31.22 8.58
N LYS A 434 7.67 31.60 7.74
CA LYS A 434 7.85 31.07 6.38
C LYS A 434 7.98 29.54 6.32
N ILE A 435 8.78 28.93 7.20
CA ILE A 435 9.09 27.50 7.14
C ILE A 435 7.87 26.68 7.58
N LEU A 436 7.28 27.06 8.72
CA LEU A 436 6.12 26.35 9.27
C LEU A 436 4.85 26.63 8.46
N GLY A 437 4.68 27.85 7.95
CA GLY A 437 3.64 28.18 7.00
C GLY A 437 3.71 27.30 5.75
N ASN A 438 4.89 27.12 5.17
CA ASN A 438 5.07 26.21 4.04
C ASN A 438 4.74 24.74 4.39
N LYS A 439 5.12 24.25 5.57
CA LYS A 439 4.76 22.89 6.05
C LYS A 439 3.23 22.72 6.12
N ILE A 440 2.53 23.66 6.74
CA ILE A 440 1.06 23.62 6.87
C ILE A 440 0.38 23.78 5.51
N ILE A 441 0.92 24.61 4.62
CA ILE A 441 0.42 24.75 3.24
C ILE A 441 0.58 23.43 2.46
N ASP A 442 1.69 22.71 2.65
CA ASP A 442 1.90 21.41 2.02
C ASP A 442 0.91 20.36 2.55
N GLU A 443 0.67 20.31 3.87
CA GLU A 443 -0.38 19.45 4.46
C GLU A 443 -1.79 19.82 3.96
N PHE A 444 -2.07 21.12 3.82
CA PHE A 444 -3.32 21.63 3.28
C PHE A 444 -3.49 21.30 1.79
N HIS A 445 -2.41 21.33 1.03
CA HIS A 445 -2.40 20.92 -0.38
C HIS A 445 -2.83 19.46 -0.53
N GLU A 446 -2.23 18.55 0.24
CA GLU A 446 -2.59 17.12 0.24
C GLU A 446 -4.04 16.90 0.67
N HIS A 447 -4.52 17.69 1.64
CA HIS A 447 -5.92 17.66 2.08
C HIS A 447 -6.89 18.07 0.97
N ILE A 448 -6.63 19.17 0.24
CA ILE A 448 -7.49 19.61 -0.87
C ILE A 448 -7.47 18.58 -2.00
N LEU A 449 -6.30 18.04 -2.36
CA LEU A 449 -6.20 17.01 -3.39
C LEU A 449 -7.04 15.77 -3.03
N ARG A 450 -7.10 15.40 -1.75
CA ARG A 450 -7.97 14.30 -1.27
C ARG A 450 -9.45 14.61 -1.49
N ILE A 451 -9.91 15.82 -1.18
CA ILE A 451 -11.32 16.24 -1.37
C ILE A 451 -11.70 16.25 -2.86
N ILE A 452 -10.79 16.71 -3.73
CA ILE A 452 -11.03 16.74 -5.18
C ILE A 452 -11.23 15.33 -5.74
N GLU A 453 -10.41 14.38 -5.30
CA GLU A 453 -10.54 12.99 -5.77
C GLU A 453 -11.85 12.36 -5.28
N THR A 454 -12.24 12.54 -4.01
CA THR A 454 -13.51 12.02 -3.50
C THR A 454 -14.72 12.62 -4.23
N PHE A 455 -14.69 13.92 -4.52
CA PHE A 455 -15.72 14.60 -5.31
C PHE A 455 -15.86 14.02 -6.72
N SER A 456 -14.73 13.70 -7.38
CA SER A 456 -14.73 13.12 -8.73
C SER A 456 -15.33 11.71 -8.79
N LEU A 457 -15.34 10.99 -7.67
CA LEU A 457 -15.89 9.64 -7.56
C LEU A 457 -17.40 9.62 -7.29
N SER A 458 -17.93 10.65 -6.60
CA SER A 458 -19.32 10.65 -6.12
C SER A 458 -20.33 11.30 -7.06
N ASN A 459 -19.89 12.22 -7.93
CA ASN A 459 -20.80 13.06 -8.71
C ASN A 459 -20.77 12.74 -10.21
N SER A 460 -21.95 12.69 -10.84
CA SER A 460 -22.07 12.75 -12.29
C SER A 460 -21.73 14.19 -12.72
N ILE A 461 -20.53 14.37 -13.24
CA ILE A 461 -20.02 15.65 -13.69
C ILE A 461 -20.76 16.00 -14.99
N ASN A 462 -21.79 16.84 -14.91
CA ASN A 462 -22.44 17.41 -16.10
C ASN A 462 -22.24 18.94 -16.08
N ASN A 463 -21.69 19.50 -17.15
CA ASN A 463 -21.68 20.94 -17.47
C ASN A 463 -21.08 21.87 -16.39
N PHE A 464 -19.84 21.59 -15.95
CA PHE A 464 -19.14 22.42 -14.95
C PHE A 464 -18.27 23.56 -15.51
N PHE A 465 -18.13 23.69 -16.84
CA PHE A 465 -17.17 24.63 -17.43
C PHE A 465 -17.62 26.09 -17.51
N ASN A 466 -18.57 26.50 -16.65
CA ASN A 466 -18.85 27.91 -16.39
C ASN A 466 -17.97 28.41 -15.24
N LYS A 467 -17.20 29.46 -15.49
CA LYS A 467 -16.22 30.05 -14.57
C LYS A 467 -16.76 30.32 -13.16
N GLU A 468 -17.92 30.97 -13.04
CA GLU A 468 -18.47 31.38 -11.76
C GLU A 468 -18.98 30.18 -10.96
N ILE A 469 -19.63 29.26 -11.65
CA ILE A 469 -20.14 28.02 -11.07
C ILE A 469 -18.98 27.15 -10.60
N PHE A 470 -17.92 27.03 -11.40
CA PHE A 470 -16.75 26.22 -11.07
C PHE A 470 -15.98 26.75 -9.86
N LEU A 471 -15.73 28.06 -9.79
CA LEU A 471 -15.06 28.68 -8.65
C LEU A 471 -15.89 28.57 -7.38
N LYS A 472 -17.21 28.73 -7.47
CA LYS A 472 -18.11 28.54 -6.33
C LYS A 472 -18.02 27.11 -5.81
N VAL A 473 -18.13 26.12 -6.70
CA VAL A 473 -18.01 24.70 -6.35
C VAL A 473 -16.65 24.39 -5.71
N PHE A 474 -15.55 24.93 -6.25
CA PHE A 474 -14.23 24.76 -5.66
C PHE A 474 -14.16 25.34 -4.24
N LYS A 475 -14.64 26.58 -4.03
CA LYS A 475 -14.65 27.22 -2.70
C LYS A 475 -15.50 26.41 -1.71
N ASP A 476 -16.69 26.01 -2.11
CA ASP A 476 -17.59 25.19 -1.28
C ASP A 476 -16.94 23.85 -0.89
N LEU A 477 -16.21 23.21 -1.81
CA LEU A 477 -15.47 21.98 -1.54
C LEU A 477 -14.35 22.18 -0.51
N VAL A 478 -13.57 23.25 -0.65
CA VAL A 478 -12.46 23.55 0.27
C VAL A 478 -13.00 23.95 1.65
N PHE A 479 -14.09 24.72 1.72
CA PHE A 479 -14.64 25.20 2.99
C PHE A 479 -15.35 24.12 3.81
N LYS A 480 -15.88 23.07 3.17
CA LYS A 480 -16.67 22.03 3.84
C LYS A 480 -15.97 21.40 5.05
N ASP A 481 -14.68 21.10 4.94
CA ASP A 481 -13.87 20.45 5.99
C ASP A 481 -12.73 21.35 6.52
N PHE A 482 -12.79 22.65 6.21
CA PHE A 482 -11.71 23.61 6.50
C PHE A 482 -11.43 23.74 8.00
N ASN A 483 -12.48 23.89 8.81
CA ASN A 483 -12.34 24.00 10.26
C ASN A 483 -11.76 22.72 10.88
N ASP A 484 -12.21 21.56 10.40
CA ASP A 484 -11.75 20.27 10.90
C ASP A 484 -10.27 20.02 10.58
N PHE A 485 -9.77 20.52 9.45
CA PHE A 485 -8.34 20.47 9.14
C PHE A 485 -7.51 21.28 10.14
N PHE A 486 -7.84 22.56 10.37
CA PHE A 486 -7.07 23.42 11.28
C PHE A 486 -7.17 23.01 12.74
N ASN A 487 -8.28 22.39 13.16
CA ASN A 487 -8.43 21.86 14.51
C ASN A 487 -7.51 20.65 14.78
N ARG A 488 -6.94 20.02 13.75
CA ARG A 488 -6.04 18.85 13.87
C ARG A 488 -4.56 19.22 13.77
N ILE A 489 -4.23 20.45 13.38
CA ILE A 489 -2.83 20.88 13.30
C ILE A 489 -2.30 21.04 14.72
N ASP A 490 -1.30 20.24 15.08
CA ASP A 490 -0.58 20.36 16.32
C ASP A 490 0.90 20.67 16.04
N LEU A 491 1.46 21.62 16.77
CA LEU A 491 2.86 22.01 16.62
C LEU A 491 3.74 21.18 17.56
N SER A 492 4.69 20.46 16.97
CA SER A 492 5.60 19.59 17.70
C SER A 492 6.73 20.37 18.39
N THR A 493 7.41 19.73 19.35
CA THR A 493 8.63 20.25 19.98
C THR A 493 9.67 20.70 18.95
N LYS A 494 9.85 19.93 17.88
CA LYS A 494 10.75 20.24 16.76
C LYS A 494 10.41 21.56 16.07
N ASP A 495 9.11 21.83 15.90
CA ASP A 495 8.63 23.06 15.29
C ASP A 495 9.00 24.25 16.20
N ILE A 496 8.72 24.16 17.51
CA ILE A 496 9.01 25.26 18.47
C ILE A 496 10.53 25.46 18.67
N VAL A 497 11.33 24.39 18.70
CA VAL A 497 12.81 24.46 18.72
C VAL A 497 13.33 25.24 17.52
N SER A 498 12.75 25.00 16.33
CA SER A 498 13.14 25.70 15.11
C SER A 498 12.76 27.19 15.16
N PHE A 499 11.65 27.54 15.82
CA PHE A 499 11.26 28.94 16.06
C PHE A 499 12.23 29.65 17.00
N ALA A 500 12.58 29.01 18.11
CA ALA A 500 13.53 29.54 19.08
C ALA A 500 14.92 29.72 18.46
N GLU A 501 15.38 28.80 17.60
CA GLU A 501 16.67 28.92 16.90
C GLU A 501 16.78 30.17 16.03
N ILE A 502 15.72 30.49 15.27
CA ILE A 502 15.78 31.55 14.27
C ILE A 502 15.85 32.95 14.91
N ASN A 503 15.35 33.08 16.14
CA ASN A 503 15.39 34.32 16.91
C ASN A 503 16.66 34.46 17.77
N LEU A 504 17.63 33.54 17.63
CA LEU A 504 18.94 33.67 18.25
C LEU A 504 19.86 34.59 17.43
N ASP A 505 20.63 35.43 18.13
CA ASP A 505 21.63 36.30 17.52
C ASP A 505 22.75 35.52 16.82
N LYS A 506 23.43 36.16 15.85
CA LYS A 506 24.55 35.58 15.08
C LYS A 506 25.72 35.06 15.94
N GLU A 507 25.82 35.48 17.20
CA GLU A 507 26.82 35.02 18.16
C GLU A 507 26.55 33.60 18.70
N SER A 508 25.37 33.03 18.43
CA SER A 508 24.93 31.71 18.92
C SER A 508 25.44 30.52 18.10
N ILE A 509 26.44 30.72 17.23
CA ILE A 509 27.02 29.69 16.35
C ILE A 509 27.48 28.46 17.15
N ASN A 510 27.96 28.68 18.38
CA ASN A 510 28.54 27.66 19.25
C ASN A 510 27.51 26.63 19.79
N ILE A 511 26.21 26.89 19.72
CA ILE A 511 25.15 25.95 20.17
C ILE A 511 24.34 25.34 19.01
N LYS A 512 24.63 25.71 17.76
CA LYS A 512 23.85 25.28 16.59
C LYS A 512 23.77 23.76 16.45
N TYR A 513 24.87 23.05 16.69
CA TYR A 513 24.90 21.58 16.66
C TYR A 513 23.98 20.97 17.74
N ILE A 514 23.89 21.60 18.93
CA ILE A 514 23.02 21.13 20.03
C ILE A 514 21.55 21.35 19.67
N ILE A 515 21.22 22.49 19.05
CA ILE A 515 19.85 22.78 18.60
C ILE A 515 19.40 21.79 17.52
N GLU A 516 20.28 21.45 16.57
CA GLU A 516 19.99 20.40 15.58
C GLU A 516 19.72 19.03 16.23
N ASN A 517 20.36 18.73 17.36
CA ASN A 517 20.07 17.54 18.14
C ASN A 517 18.69 17.63 18.82
N PHE A 518 18.32 18.78 19.37
CA PHE A 518 16.99 19.00 19.97
C PHE A 518 15.85 18.82 18.95
N LYS A 519 16.04 19.21 17.68
CA LYS A 519 15.06 18.98 16.61
C LYS A 519 14.76 17.50 16.36
N LYS A 520 15.68 16.60 16.72
CA LYS A 520 15.54 15.15 16.56
C LYS A 520 14.98 14.46 17.81
N PHE A 521 14.80 15.19 18.92
CA PHE A 521 14.49 14.64 20.23
C PHE A 521 13.23 13.75 20.21
N THR A 522 12.09 14.31 19.82
CA THR A 522 10.81 13.58 19.80
C THR A 522 10.85 12.37 18.86
N ASP A 523 11.33 12.56 17.63
CA ASP A 523 11.40 11.51 16.60
C ASP A 523 12.33 10.35 17.03
N GLU A 524 13.49 10.67 17.61
CA GLU A 524 14.45 9.66 18.09
C GLU A 524 13.95 8.91 19.34
N LEU A 525 13.27 9.59 20.27
CA LEU A 525 12.69 8.93 21.45
C LEU A 525 11.57 7.96 21.04
N HIS A 526 10.70 8.38 20.13
CA HIS A 526 9.66 7.52 19.59
C HIS A 526 10.25 6.29 18.88
N PHE A 527 11.31 6.49 18.10
CA PHE A 527 12.05 5.39 17.47
C PHE A 527 12.68 4.44 18.49
N LEU A 528 13.34 4.97 19.53
CA LEU A 528 14.02 4.20 20.56
C LEU A 528 13.03 3.40 21.42
N LEU A 529 11.89 3.99 21.79
CA LEU A 529 10.81 3.24 22.46
C LEU A 529 10.29 2.13 21.55
N SER A 530 10.01 2.44 20.28
CA SER A 530 9.60 1.44 19.29
C SER A 530 10.64 0.33 19.11
N TYR A 531 11.94 0.63 19.24
CA TYR A 531 13.04 -0.34 19.21
C TYR A 531 13.09 -1.22 20.46
N ILE A 532 12.89 -0.65 21.65
CA ILE A 532 12.78 -1.37 22.92
C ILE A 532 11.65 -2.39 22.84
N LEU A 533 10.51 -1.99 22.30
CA LEU A 533 9.28 -2.79 22.27
C LEU A 533 9.27 -3.87 21.18
N ARG A 534 10.29 -3.97 20.33
CA ARG A 534 10.41 -5.04 19.33
C ARG A 534 10.59 -6.39 19.99
N TYR A 535 10.08 -7.43 19.33
CA TYR A 535 10.32 -8.82 19.72
C TYR A 535 11.80 -9.15 19.87
N SER A 536 12.63 -8.69 18.93
CA SER A 536 14.07 -8.91 18.94
C SER A 536 14.80 -8.25 20.11
N THR A 537 14.15 -7.33 20.85
CA THR A 537 14.70 -6.60 22.00
C THR A 537 14.06 -7.07 23.31
N ILE A 538 12.79 -6.74 23.59
CA ILE A 538 12.20 -7.02 24.91
C ILE A 538 11.86 -8.50 25.10
N ASN A 539 11.26 -9.17 24.11
CA ASN A 539 10.98 -10.61 24.22
C ASN A 539 12.28 -11.42 24.26
N ARG A 540 13.28 -11.02 23.47
CA ARG A 540 14.59 -11.64 23.53
C ARG A 540 15.26 -11.47 24.89
N TYR A 541 15.15 -10.30 25.52
CA TYR A 541 15.61 -10.12 26.90
C TYR A 541 14.92 -11.09 27.88
N LEU A 542 13.60 -11.25 27.77
CA LEU A 542 12.83 -12.19 28.59
C LEU A 542 13.19 -13.67 28.35
N LYS A 543 13.74 -13.99 27.17
CA LYS A 543 14.22 -15.35 26.83
C LYS A 543 15.65 -15.60 27.28
N ASP A 544 16.52 -14.62 27.08
CA ASP A 544 17.96 -14.75 27.31
C ASP A 544 18.31 -14.72 28.81
N ILE A 545 17.47 -14.10 29.66
CA ILE A 545 17.73 -13.95 31.09
C ILE A 545 16.80 -14.86 31.92
N PRO A 546 17.32 -15.65 32.88
CA PRO A 546 16.49 -16.52 33.71
C PRO A 546 15.42 -15.76 34.52
N ASP A 547 14.22 -16.32 34.64
CA ASP A 547 13.11 -15.70 35.37
C ASP A 547 13.46 -15.33 36.83
N THR A 548 14.26 -16.16 37.51
CA THR A 548 14.74 -15.93 38.90
C THR A 548 15.65 -14.71 39.02
N GLU A 549 16.27 -14.32 37.92
CA GLU A 549 17.27 -13.27 37.84
C GLU A 549 16.67 -11.89 37.55
N ILE A 550 15.36 -11.85 37.27
CA ILE A 550 14.56 -10.67 36.91
C ILE A 550 13.23 -10.63 37.68
N SER A 551 13.18 -11.30 38.83
CA SER A 551 11.98 -11.47 39.66
C SER A 551 11.59 -10.25 40.49
N ASP A 552 12.37 -9.16 40.42
CA ASP A 552 12.04 -7.87 41.04
C ASP A 552 12.28 -6.70 40.06
N PRO A 553 11.54 -5.58 40.21
CA PRO A 553 11.65 -4.42 39.31
C PRO A 553 13.07 -3.83 39.21
N VAL A 554 13.86 -3.91 40.28
CA VAL A 554 15.21 -3.32 40.35
C VAL A 554 16.20 -4.17 39.56
N LEU A 555 16.22 -5.48 39.76
CA LEU A 555 17.03 -6.42 38.97
C LEU A 555 16.60 -6.44 37.52
N PHE A 556 15.29 -6.44 37.24
CA PHE A 556 14.74 -6.38 35.88
C PHE A 556 15.26 -5.17 35.13
N SER A 557 15.08 -3.96 35.68
CA SER A 557 15.52 -2.72 35.00
C SER A 557 17.04 -2.62 34.88
N THR A 558 17.79 -3.05 35.89
CA THR A 558 19.27 -3.00 35.87
C THR A 558 19.85 -3.94 34.81
N LYS A 559 19.33 -5.16 34.69
CA LYS A 559 19.77 -6.11 33.67
C LYS A 559 19.30 -5.70 32.28
N PHE A 560 18.07 -5.20 32.16
CA PHE A 560 17.55 -4.67 30.91
C PHE A 560 18.39 -3.48 30.42
N HIS A 561 18.78 -2.56 31.30
CA HIS A 561 19.69 -1.46 30.97
C HIS A 561 20.99 -1.97 30.35
N ARG A 562 21.67 -2.93 31.00
CA ARG A 562 22.94 -3.50 30.49
C ARG A 562 22.75 -4.23 29.16
N PHE A 563 21.63 -4.93 29.01
CA PHE A 563 21.28 -5.62 27.77
C PHE A 563 21.06 -4.62 26.62
N LEU A 564 20.32 -3.55 26.87
CA LEU A 564 20.01 -2.51 25.88
C LEU A 564 21.24 -1.67 25.53
N GLU A 565 22.07 -1.30 26.52
CA GLU A 565 23.31 -0.54 26.34
C GLU A 565 24.26 -1.21 25.35
N LYS A 566 24.44 -2.54 25.47
CA LYS A 566 25.24 -3.32 24.51
C LYS A 566 24.70 -3.23 23.09
N ARG A 567 23.38 -3.24 22.92
CA ARG A 567 22.72 -3.20 21.59
C ARG A 567 22.70 -1.82 20.97
N LEU A 568 22.51 -0.78 21.78
CA LEU A 568 22.53 0.62 21.33
C LEU A 568 23.95 1.14 21.06
N SER A 569 25.00 0.40 21.45
CA SER A 569 26.40 0.78 21.22
C SER A 569 26.72 0.99 19.74
N GLY A 570 26.22 0.10 18.86
CA GLY A 570 26.41 0.17 17.40
C GLY A 570 25.44 1.08 16.66
N ILE A 571 24.48 1.70 17.35
CA ILE A 571 23.48 2.58 16.74
C ILE A 571 23.88 4.05 16.96
N ASN A 572 23.97 4.80 15.87
CA ASN A 572 24.30 6.22 15.89
C ASN A 572 23.04 7.07 16.15
N LEU A 573 22.60 7.10 17.41
CA LEU A 573 21.50 7.95 17.90
C LEU A 573 22.02 8.89 18.99
N ILE A 574 21.51 10.11 19.00
CA ILE A 574 21.97 11.17 19.91
C ILE A 574 21.39 10.93 21.31
N TRP A 575 20.10 10.63 21.39
CA TRP A 575 19.36 10.56 22.65
C TRP A 575 19.32 9.17 23.29
N LYS A 576 20.19 8.25 22.85
CA LYS A 576 20.24 6.88 23.39
C LYS A 576 20.57 6.80 24.88
N SER A 577 21.44 7.70 25.36
CA SER A 577 21.77 7.78 26.79
C SER A 577 20.59 8.27 27.62
N TYR A 578 19.74 9.12 27.07
CA TYR A 578 18.59 9.68 27.76
C TYR A 578 17.53 8.61 28.06
N ILE A 579 17.23 7.72 27.11
CA ILE A 579 16.35 6.56 27.38
C ILE A 579 16.97 5.56 28.36
N LEU A 580 18.30 5.40 28.35
CA LEU A 580 18.98 4.60 29.37
C LEU A 580 18.86 5.25 30.77
N GLU A 581 18.84 6.58 30.87
CA GLU A 581 18.54 7.29 32.13
C GLU A 581 17.11 6.99 32.62
N TRP A 582 16.11 6.93 31.74
CA TRP A 582 14.74 6.55 32.12
C TRP A 582 14.67 5.18 32.78
N ILE A 583 15.41 4.20 32.24
CA ILE A 583 15.47 2.85 32.81
C ILE A 583 16.12 2.88 34.20
N LYS A 584 17.15 3.71 34.42
CA LYS A 584 17.75 3.90 35.75
C LYS A 584 16.81 4.61 36.71
N ASP A 585 16.04 5.57 36.23
CA ASP A 585 15.09 6.31 37.05
C ASP A 585 13.93 5.42 37.49
N TYR A 586 13.47 4.51 36.63
CA TYR A 586 12.57 3.43 37.02
C TYR A 586 13.14 2.61 38.19
N THR A 587 14.42 2.20 38.13
CA THR A 587 15.08 1.51 39.25
C THR A 587 15.02 2.31 40.56
N LYS A 588 15.25 3.63 40.50
CA LYS A 588 15.23 4.51 41.68
C LYS A 588 13.85 4.63 42.34
N ILE A 589 12.77 4.53 41.57
CA ILE A 589 11.39 4.56 42.12
C ILE A 589 11.21 3.39 43.10
N PHE A 590 11.61 2.19 42.70
CA PHE A 590 11.44 0.98 43.52
C PHE A 590 12.46 0.82 44.64
N LEU A 591 13.64 1.44 44.53
CA LEU A 591 14.60 1.51 45.65
C LEU A 591 14.09 2.34 46.83
N LYS A 592 13.12 3.23 46.60
CA LYS A 592 12.56 4.14 47.63
C LYS A 592 11.26 3.63 48.26
N LEU A 593 10.72 2.50 47.82
CA LEU A 593 9.48 1.94 48.35
C LEU A 593 9.76 1.03 49.56
N ASP A 594 9.25 1.40 50.73
CA ASP A 594 9.37 0.59 51.97
C ASP A 594 8.49 -0.68 51.97
N VAL A 595 7.67 -0.88 50.93
CA VAL A 595 6.69 -1.99 50.86
C VAL A 595 7.28 -3.18 50.12
N LYS A 596 7.47 -4.31 50.83
CA LYS A 596 7.80 -5.62 50.25
C LYS A 596 6.58 -6.24 49.55
N LYS A 597 6.16 -5.67 48.41
CA LYS A 597 5.21 -6.34 47.51
C LYS A 597 5.95 -7.49 46.79
N GLN A 598 5.38 -8.68 46.75
CA GLN A 598 5.85 -9.73 45.84
C GLN A 598 5.35 -9.41 44.43
N TRP A 599 6.28 -9.21 43.50
CA TRP A 599 5.98 -8.91 42.11
C TRP A 599 6.06 -10.19 41.27
N THR A 600 5.13 -10.35 40.34
CA THR A 600 5.27 -11.33 39.25
C THR A 600 5.98 -10.69 38.06
N LEU A 601 6.69 -11.48 37.27
CA LEU A 601 7.39 -10.98 36.07
C LEU A 601 6.45 -10.24 35.10
N ILE A 602 5.19 -10.67 35.01
CA ILE A 602 4.17 -10.03 34.17
C ILE A 602 3.79 -8.65 34.71
N GLU A 603 3.63 -8.51 36.03
CA GLU A 603 3.38 -7.20 36.64
C GLU A 603 4.57 -6.27 36.42
N ILE A 604 5.81 -6.75 36.62
CA ILE A 604 7.02 -5.97 36.38
C ILE A 604 7.09 -5.52 34.93
N TYR A 605 6.88 -6.44 33.99
CA TYR A 605 6.88 -6.13 32.56
C TYR A 605 5.82 -5.07 32.23
N ASN A 606 4.57 -5.26 32.66
CA ASN A 606 3.51 -4.31 32.32
C ASN A 606 3.75 -2.93 32.92
N ASP A 607 4.19 -2.87 34.17
CA ASP A 607 4.52 -1.62 34.88
C ASP A 607 5.70 -0.90 34.21
N PHE A 608 6.76 -1.62 33.87
CA PHE A 608 7.93 -1.08 33.18
C PHE A 608 7.58 -0.51 31.80
N ILE A 609 6.76 -1.23 31.02
CA ILE A 609 6.35 -0.80 29.68
C ILE A 609 5.44 0.42 29.76
N ASN A 610 4.45 0.40 30.67
CA ASN A 610 3.58 1.56 30.90
C ASN A 610 4.39 2.79 31.32
N TYR A 611 5.38 2.62 32.21
CA TYR A 611 6.27 3.72 32.61
C TYR A 611 7.01 4.33 31.41
N LEU A 612 7.55 3.50 30.51
CA LEU A 612 8.25 4.00 29.32
C LEU A 612 7.30 4.68 28.32
N GLU A 613 6.10 4.14 28.12
CA GLU A 613 5.07 4.71 27.25
C GLU A 613 4.57 6.06 27.79
N GLU A 614 4.28 6.15 29.09
CA GLU A 614 3.91 7.41 29.74
C GLU A 614 5.04 8.43 29.63
N ARG A 615 6.28 8.05 29.95
CA ARG A 615 7.44 8.94 29.84
C ARG A 615 7.69 9.46 28.43
N GLU A 616 7.47 8.62 27.42
CA GLU A 616 7.60 9.02 26.03
C GLU A 616 6.53 10.04 25.66
N LEU A 617 5.25 9.76 25.93
CA LEU A 617 4.14 10.68 25.69
C LEU A 617 4.35 12.02 26.40
N GLU A 618 4.83 11.98 27.64
CA GLU A 618 5.21 13.18 28.38
C GLU A 618 6.34 13.95 27.68
N SER A 619 7.37 13.26 27.19
CA SER A 619 8.53 13.88 26.52
C SER A 619 8.20 14.40 25.11
N GLN A 620 7.10 13.95 24.50
CA GLN A 620 6.60 14.49 23.25
C GLN A 620 5.91 15.86 23.42
N SER A 621 5.44 16.19 24.63
CA SER A 621 4.77 17.48 24.90
C SER A 621 5.79 18.63 24.85
N PRO A 622 5.55 19.67 24.03
CA PRO A 622 6.38 20.86 24.03
C PRO A 622 6.53 21.52 25.41
N GLU A 623 5.46 21.48 26.21
CA GLU A 623 5.42 22.06 27.54
C GLU A 623 6.37 21.34 28.51
N LYS A 624 6.54 20.02 28.39
CA LYS A 624 7.47 19.24 29.22
C LYS A 624 8.90 19.22 28.68
N PHE A 625 9.11 19.65 27.43
CA PHE A 625 10.44 19.79 26.89
C PHE A 625 11.26 20.88 27.63
N THR A 626 10.60 21.86 28.27
CA THR A 626 11.28 22.85 29.12
C THR A 626 11.97 22.18 30.31
N ASP A 627 11.30 21.23 30.99
CA ASP A 627 11.89 20.48 32.11
C ASP A 627 13.16 19.74 31.67
N PHE A 628 13.13 19.16 30.47
CA PHE A 628 14.29 18.51 29.86
C PHE A 628 15.41 19.52 29.57
N LEU A 629 15.09 20.66 28.95
CA LEU A 629 16.08 21.71 28.64
C LEU A 629 16.74 22.24 29.91
N ASP A 630 15.98 22.52 30.97
CA ASP A 630 16.51 23.01 32.24
C ASP A 630 17.50 21.99 32.86
N ALA A 631 17.10 20.72 32.91
CA ALA A 631 17.97 19.63 33.37
C ALA A 631 19.22 19.46 32.49
N PHE A 632 19.11 19.66 31.17
CA PHE A 632 20.23 19.60 30.24
C PHE A 632 21.21 20.77 30.46
N ILE A 633 20.69 21.99 30.59
CA ILE A 633 21.46 23.22 30.83
C ILE A 633 22.20 23.15 32.17
N ALA A 634 21.57 22.60 33.21
CA ALA A 634 22.19 22.43 34.52
C ALA A 634 23.41 21.50 34.50
N LYS A 635 23.46 20.53 33.57
CA LYS A 635 24.58 19.59 33.41
C LYS A 635 25.74 20.14 32.56
N GLU A 636 25.54 21.23 31.82
CA GLU A 636 26.56 21.82 30.94
C GLU A 636 27.67 22.53 31.74
N LYS A 637 28.92 22.22 31.42
CA LYS A 637 30.09 22.73 32.16
C LYS A 637 30.70 23.97 31.52
N ASN A 638 30.51 24.17 30.22
CA ASN A 638 31.02 25.34 29.53
C ASN A 638 30.07 26.54 29.73
N GLU A 639 30.53 27.55 30.48
CA GLU A 639 29.76 28.76 30.80
C GLU A 639 29.27 29.52 29.55
N GLU A 640 30.04 29.54 28.46
CA GLU A 640 29.65 30.23 27.23
C GLU A 640 28.49 29.50 26.53
N ILE A 641 28.58 28.16 26.43
CA ILE A 641 27.52 27.31 25.88
C ILE A 641 26.27 27.40 26.76
N LYS A 642 26.46 27.31 28.09
CA LYS A 642 25.38 27.38 29.08
C LYS A 642 24.60 28.70 28.98
N ASN A 643 25.28 29.84 28.90
CA ASN A 643 24.63 31.15 28.76
C ASN A 643 23.84 31.26 27.44
N ASN A 644 24.36 30.72 26.33
CA ASN A 644 23.64 30.69 25.06
C ASN A 644 22.43 29.74 25.10
N LEU A 645 22.53 28.60 25.79
CA LEU A 645 21.39 27.69 25.98
C LEU A 645 20.31 28.29 26.89
N ILE A 646 20.67 29.08 27.91
CA ILE A 646 19.70 29.83 28.74
C ILE A 646 18.92 30.83 27.88
N ARG A 647 19.61 31.55 26.98
CA ARG A 647 18.94 32.44 26.02
C ARG A 647 17.99 31.68 25.10
N PHE A 648 18.42 30.51 24.58
CA PHE A 648 17.56 29.64 23.79
C PHE A 648 16.34 29.15 24.58
N PHE A 649 16.52 28.76 25.84
CA PHE A 649 15.44 28.32 26.72
C PHE A 649 14.37 29.40 26.91
N GLN A 650 14.78 30.65 27.20
CA GLN A 650 13.86 31.78 27.33
C GLN A 650 13.07 32.05 26.04
N GLN A 651 13.73 31.93 24.88
CA GLN A 651 13.06 32.03 23.59
C GLN A 651 12.07 30.89 23.39
N TYR A 652 12.45 29.65 23.70
CA TYR A 652 11.58 28.48 23.60
C TYR A 652 10.32 28.63 24.46
N GLU A 653 10.45 29.04 25.72
CA GLU A 653 9.30 29.30 26.61
C GLU A 653 8.36 30.37 26.04
N SER A 654 8.92 31.47 25.53
CA SER A 654 8.12 32.54 24.92
C SER A 654 7.32 32.08 23.69
N PHE A 655 7.79 31.03 23.01
CA PHE A 655 7.16 30.48 21.81
C PHE A 655 6.22 29.30 22.07
N LEU A 656 6.02 28.86 23.31
CA LEU A 656 5.00 27.85 23.63
C LEU A 656 3.59 28.31 23.20
N GLY A 657 3.29 29.61 23.30
CA GLY A 657 2.02 30.20 22.86
C GLY A 657 1.71 30.06 21.36
N ILE A 658 2.75 29.94 20.52
CA ILE A 658 2.63 29.77 19.06
C ILE A 658 1.82 28.53 18.69
N LYS A 659 1.86 27.47 19.53
CA LYS A 659 1.05 26.25 19.35
C LYS A 659 -0.44 26.55 19.13
N THR A 660 -0.97 27.59 19.79
CA THR A 660 -2.39 27.94 19.70
C THR A 660 -2.68 29.10 18.74
N GLU A 661 -1.76 30.06 18.64
CA GLU A 661 -1.97 31.29 17.86
C GLU A 661 -1.61 31.12 16.38
N PHE A 662 -0.58 30.35 16.06
CA PHE A 662 -0.06 30.24 14.71
C PHE A 662 -1.00 29.46 13.76
N PRO A 663 -1.63 28.33 14.17
CA PRO A 663 -2.65 27.70 13.35
C PRO A 663 -3.84 28.64 13.05
N LYS A 664 -4.26 29.46 14.02
CA LYS A 664 -5.33 30.46 13.84
C LYS A 664 -4.91 31.56 12.86
N TYR A 665 -3.68 32.05 12.97
CA TYR A 665 -3.12 33.04 12.06
C TYR A 665 -3.08 32.52 10.61
N ILE A 666 -2.60 31.28 10.40
CA ILE A 666 -2.57 30.67 9.06
C ILE A 666 -3.98 30.45 8.53
N LYS A 667 -4.89 29.96 9.38
CA LYS A 667 -6.29 29.74 9.04
C LYS A 667 -6.91 31.02 8.45
N ASN A 668 -6.80 32.14 9.16
CA ASN A 668 -7.37 33.42 8.71
C ASN A 668 -6.76 33.87 7.38
N LYS A 669 -5.42 33.76 7.22
CA LYS A 669 -4.76 34.09 5.96
C LYS A 669 -5.22 33.23 4.79
N ILE A 670 -5.34 31.92 4.99
CA ILE A 670 -5.80 31.00 3.95
C ILE A 670 -7.26 31.28 3.62
N GLU A 671 -8.11 31.51 4.62
CA GLU A 671 -9.51 31.87 4.46
C GLU A 671 -9.68 33.16 3.65
N ASP A 672 -8.94 34.21 4.00
CA ASP A 672 -8.91 35.47 3.25
C ASP A 672 -8.46 35.28 1.80
N LYS A 673 -7.43 34.45 1.59
CA LYS A 673 -6.92 34.16 0.23
C LYS A 673 -7.94 33.38 -0.58
N ILE A 674 -8.65 32.40 0.00
CA ILE A 674 -9.70 31.63 -0.67
C ILE A 674 -10.89 32.53 -1.02
N ASN A 675 -11.33 33.38 -0.09
CA ASN A 675 -12.46 34.29 -0.30
C ASN A 675 -12.17 35.27 -1.44
N ASN A 676 -10.97 35.86 -1.46
CA ASN A 676 -10.51 36.78 -2.50
C ASN A 676 -9.96 36.09 -3.74
N PHE A 677 -9.95 34.75 -3.76
CA PHE A 677 -9.37 33.99 -4.87
C PHE A 677 -10.17 34.24 -6.15
N THR A 678 -9.49 34.81 -7.14
CA THR A 678 -9.99 35.02 -8.49
C THR A 678 -9.01 34.39 -9.45
N ILE A 679 -9.55 33.67 -10.44
CA ILE A 679 -8.74 33.05 -11.50
C ILE A 679 -9.30 33.49 -12.83
N ALA A 680 -8.44 33.84 -13.78
CA ALA A 680 -8.80 33.80 -15.18
C ALA A 680 -8.70 32.36 -15.65
N LEU A 681 -9.80 31.73 -16.07
CA LEU A 681 -9.69 30.45 -16.79
C LEU A 681 -8.92 30.74 -18.06
N GLN A 682 -7.67 30.30 -18.09
CA GLN A 682 -6.81 30.49 -19.23
C GLN A 682 -7.13 29.39 -20.23
N ASN A 683 -7.58 29.80 -21.41
CA ASN A 683 -7.58 28.92 -22.57
C ASN A 683 -6.15 28.39 -22.74
N GLN A 684 -6.00 27.09 -22.99
CA GLN A 684 -4.70 26.47 -23.26
C GLN A 684 -4.63 26.00 -24.71
N VAL A 685 -3.42 25.73 -25.16
CA VAL A 685 -3.24 25.02 -26.43
C VAL A 685 -3.91 23.64 -26.30
N PRO A 686 -4.79 23.22 -27.24
CA PRO A 686 -5.55 21.98 -27.14
C PRO A 686 -4.75 20.73 -26.75
N LEU A 687 -3.51 20.60 -27.25
CA LEU A 687 -2.64 19.47 -26.94
C LEU A 687 -2.21 19.44 -25.48
N GLU A 688 -2.00 20.60 -24.85
CA GLU A 688 -1.56 20.69 -23.45
C GLU A 688 -2.59 20.11 -22.50
N TYR A 689 -3.89 20.20 -22.85
CA TYR A 689 -4.97 19.55 -22.11
C TYR A 689 -4.79 18.04 -22.01
N LEU A 690 -4.12 17.39 -22.97
CA LEU A 690 -3.88 15.94 -22.99
C LEU A 690 -2.47 15.55 -22.49
N LYS A 691 -1.46 16.39 -22.75
CA LYS A 691 -0.05 16.20 -22.39
C LYS A 691 0.42 17.29 -21.42
N ASN A 692 0.30 17.07 -20.12
CA ASN A 692 1.01 17.91 -19.15
C ASN A 692 2.24 17.16 -18.62
N ASN A 693 3.32 17.89 -18.32
CA ASN A 693 4.57 17.33 -17.80
C ASN A 693 4.29 16.53 -16.50
N GLY A 694 4.48 15.21 -16.55
CA GLY A 694 4.30 14.28 -15.42
C GLY A 694 3.28 13.17 -15.66
N ASN A 695 2.83 12.50 -14.59
CA ASN A 695 1.92 11.35 -14.64
C ASN A 695 0.45 11.68 -14.98
N LYS A 696 0.10 12.94 -15.32
CA LYS A 696 -1.28 13.44 -15.41
C LYS A 696 -1.84 13.50 -16.85
N THR A 697 -1.46 12.58 -17.73
CA THR A 697 -2.00 12.53 -19.10
C THR A 697 -3.41 11.94 -19.13
N PHE A 698 -4.19 12.25 -20.17
CA PHE A 698 -5.53 11.67 -20.34
C PHE A 698 -5.50 10.14 -20.40
N TYR A 699 -4.51 9.59 -21.11
CA TYR A 699 -4.25 8.14 -21.13
C TYR A 699 -4.04 7.57 -19.72
N ASN A 700 -3.18 8.19 -18.91
CA ASN A 700 -2.93 7.70 -17.55
C ASN A 700 -4.18 7.81 -16.67
N TYR A 701 -5.00 8.85 -16.83
CA TYR A 701 -6.26 8.98 -16.12
C TYR A 701 -7.22 7.83 -16.43
N ILE A 702 -7.39 7.47 -17.71
CA ILE A 702 -8.21 6.33 -18.13
C ILE A 702 -7.61 5.01 -17.62
N ARG A 703 -6.28 4.89 -17.68
CA ARG A 703 -5.56 3.71 -17.21
C ARG A 703 -5.84 3.44 -15.73
N GLU A 704 -5.74 4.47 -14.88
CA GLU A 704 -5.90 4.33 -13.44
C GLU A 704 -7.36 4.19 -13.00
N ASN A 705 -8.32 4.77 -13.72
CA ASN A 705 -9.73 4.81 -13.30
C ASN A 705 -10.65 3.77 -13.98
N GLU A 706 -10.30 3.27 -15.18
CA GLU A 706 -11.13 2.29 -15.89
C GLU A 706 -10.37 1.03 -16.35
N LEU A 707 -9.16 1.14 -16.92
CA LEU A 707 -8.47 -0.04 -17.47
C LEU A 707 -7.97 -1.01 -16.40
N LYS A 708 -7.58 -0.48 -15.25
CA LYS A 708 -7.32 -1.29 -14.05
C LYS A 708 -8.67 -1.75 -13.48
N TYR A 709 -9.03 -3.00 -13.75
CA TYR A 709 -10.37 -3.52 -13.45
C TYR A 709 -10.72 -3.45 -11.95
N PHE A 710 -9.75 -3.71 -11.06
CA PHE A 710 -9.90 -3.61 -9.60
C PHE A 710 -9.49 -2.24 -9.03
N SER A 711 -9.35 -1.18 -9.84
CA SER A 711 -8.96 0.15 -9.35
C SER A 711 -9.93 0.73 -8.34
N LYS A 712 -11.19 0.26 -8.40
CA LYS A 712 -12.30 0.67 -7.54
C LYS A 712 -12.39 -0.13 -6.24
N LEU A 713 -11.49 -1.08 -6.03
CA LEU A 713 -11.46 -1.92 -4.82
C LEU A 713 -10.42 -1.37 -3.83
N ILE A 714 -10.71 -1.55 -2.54
CA ILE A 714 -9.80 -1.25 -1.44
C ILE A 714 -9.57 -2.54 -0.65
N PRO A 715 -8.31 -2.96 -0.46
CA PRO A 715 -7.98 -4.18 0.26
C PRO A 715 -7.89 -3.88 1.76
N ILE A 716 -8.90 -4.33 2.51
CA ILE A 716 -8.91 -4.26 3.98
C ILE A 716 -8.56 -5.64 4.54
N PRO A 717 -7.49 -5.81 5.30
CA PRO A 717 -7.12 -7.11 5.86
C PRO A 717 -8.25 -7.60 6.78
N SER A 718 -8.67 -8.86 6.62
CA SER A 718 -9.69 -9.51 7.45
C SER A 718 -9.06 -10.50 8.43
N SER A 719 -8.01 -11.20 7.98
CA SER A 719 -7.25 -12.15 8.77
C SER A 719 -5.79 -12.13 8.36
N LEU A 720 -4.88 -11.97 9.32
CA LEU A 720 -3.45 -12.15 9.15
C LEU A 720 -2.98 -13.22 10.13
N ILE A 721 -2.37 -14.29 9.61
CA ILE A 721 -1.82 -15.40 10.38
C ILE A 721 -0.31 -15.39 10.18
N LEU A 722 0.41 -15.32 11.29
CA LEU A 722 1.86 -15.43 11.35
C LEU A 722 2.22 -16.78 11.99
N LYS A 723 3.28 -17.42 11.48
CA LYS A 723 3.87 -18.62 12.08
C LYS A 723 5.15 -18.22 12.79
N HIS A 724 5.29 -18.62 14.06
CA HIS A 724 6.48 -18.31 14.84
C HIS A 724 7.70 -19.09 14.34
N ASN A 725 8.85 -18.42 14.29
CA ASN A 725 10.12 -19.06 13.96
C ASN A 725 10.81 -19.52 15.25
N LEU A 726 10.46 -20.72 15.70
CA LEU A 726 11.09 -21.36 16.86
C LEU A 726 12.51 -21.80 16.53
N THR A 727 13.44 -21.55 17.44
CA THR A 727 14.78 -22.17 17.44
C THR A 727 14.67 -23.66 17.76
N ASN A 728 15.75 -24.42 17.54
CA ASN A 728 15.78 -25.86 17.87
C ASN A 728 15.45 -26.11 19.35
N GLU A 729 16.03 -25.35 20.26
CA GLU A 729 15.78 -25.44 21.70
C GLU A 729 14.31 -25.10 22.04
N GLU A 730 13.77 -24.03 21.45
CA GLU A 730 12.37 -23.66 21.66
C GLU A 730 11.42 -24.71 21.08
N SER A 731 11.76 -25.34 19.95
CA SER A 731 10.91 -26.35 19.31
C SER A 731 10.63 -27.55 20.23
N GLU A 732 11.52 -27.86 21.17
CA GLU A 732 11.33 -28.91 22.17
C GLU A 732 10.24 -28.56 23.19
N LEU A 733 10.02 -27.26 23.45
CA LEU A 733 8.97 -26.75 24.35
C LEU A 733 7.58 -26.83 23.72
N PHE A 734 7.48 -27.06 22.41
CA PHE A 734 6.20 -27.10 21.70
C PHE A 734 5.89 -28.50 21.14
N LYS A 735 4.61 -28.86 21.08
CA LYS A 735 4.10 -30.08 20.42
C LYS A 735 3.72 -29.83 18.96
N GLY A 736 3.71 -28.57 18.53
CA GLY A 736 3.35 -28.16 17.17
C GLY A 736 3.66 -26.69 16.93
N ASP A 737 3.24 -26.18 15.78
CA ASP A 737 3.51 -24.80 15.36
C ASP A 737 2.74 -23.78 16.22
N LEU A 738 3.43 -22.73 16.66
CA LEU A 738 2.82 -21.55 17.29
C LEU A 738 2.38 -20.56 16.20
N PHE A 739 1.10 -20.18 16.23
CA PHE A 739 0.49 -19.22 15.32
C PHE A 739 -0.01 -17.99 16.07
N GLN A 740 0.29 -16.82 15.52
CA GLN A 740 -0.26 -15.52 15.94
C GLN A 740 -1.30 -15.08 14.91
N VAL A 741 -2.53 -14.81 15.34
CA VAL A 741 -3.67 -14.51 14.47
C VAL A 741 -4.26 -13.14 14.78
N PHE A 742 -4.11 -12.23 13.83
CA PHE A 742 -4.73 -10.92 13.81
C PHE A 742 -6.10 -11.04 13.14
N ASN A 743 -7.17 -11.01 13.94
CA ASN A 743 -8.54 -10.98 13.44
C ASN A 743 -9.01 -9.53 13.35
N ILE A 744 -9.23 -9.07 12.13
CA ILE A 744 -9.48 -7.67 11.84
C ILE A 744 -10.95 -7.51 11.43
N LYS A 745 -11.64 -6.57 12.08
CA LYS A 745 -13.03 -6.22 11.78
C LYS A 745 -13.11 -4.76 11.39
N TYR A 746 -13.55 -4.52 10.17
CA TYR A 746 -13.86 -3.20 9.66
C TYR A 746 -15.35 -2.89 9.81
N TRP A 747 -15.66 -1.76 10.41
CA TRP A 747 -17.01 -1.23 10.54
C TRP A 747 -17.10 -0.05 9.56
N GLY A 748 -18.19 0.01 8.78
CA GLY A 748 -18.37 0.89 7.61
C GLY A 748 -17.98 2.37 7.79
N ASP A 749 -17.94 2.86 9.03
CA ASP A 749 -17.70 4.24 9.43
C ASP A 749 -16.20 4.61 9.56
N GLY A 750 -15.32 3.90 8.85
CA GLY A 750 -13.88 4.15 8.93
C GLY A 750 -13.25 3.70 10.25
N PHE A 751 -13.85 2.73 10.94
CA PHE A 751 -13.36 2.19 12.20
C PHE A 751 -12.86 0.75 12.04
N ILE A 752 -11.69 0.46 12.60
CA ILE A 752 -11.09 -0.88 12.60
C ILE A 752 -10.87 -1.37 14.02
N MET A 753 -11.23 -2.63 14.26
CA MET A 753 -10.95 -3.34 15.50
C MET A 753 -10.17 -4.61 15.20
N ILE A 754 -9.08 -4.79 15.93
CA ILE A 754 -8.13 -5.87 15.71
C ILE A 754 -8.03 -6.66 16.99
N ASN A 755 -8.23 -7.96 16.90
CA ASN A 755 -8.08 -8.89 18.02
C ASN A 755 -6.89 -9.78 17.72
N LEU A 756 -5.89 -9.73 18.59
CA LEU A 756 -4.74 -10.60 18.51
C LEU A 756 -4.94 -11.82 19.42
N ALA A 757 -4.71 -12.99 18.85
CA ALA A 757 -4.89 -14.26 19.52
C ALA A 757 -3.85 -15.29 19.06
N ASP A 758 -3.55 -16.28 19.89
CA ASP A 758 -2.66 -17.37 19.53
C ASP A 758 -3.19 -18.73 19.99
N ASN A 759 -2.58 -19.80 19.49
CA ASN A 759 -2.86 -21.17 19.88
C ASN A 759 -1.92 -21.68 20.99
N PHE A 760 -1.24 -20.79 21.73
CA PHE A 760 -0.17 -21.15 22.68
C PHE A 760 -0.60 -22.24 23.66
N LYS A 761 -1.82 -22.14 24.20
CA LYS A 761 -2.42 -23.12 25.13
C LYS A 761 -2.35 -24.56 24.61
N GLU A 762 -2.55 -24.73 23.32
CA GLU A 762 -2.73 -26.04 22.68
C GLU A 762 -1.40 -26.67 22.29
N VAL A 763 -0.39 -25.84 22.03
CA VAL A 763 0.91 -26.29 21.50
C VAL A 763 2.03 -26.25 22.52
N TYR A 764 1.95 -25.46 23.58
CA TYR A 764 3.00 -25.36 24.59
C TYR A 764 2.98 -26.57 25.56
N ARG A 765 4.16 -27.13 25.85
CA ARG A 765 4.32 -28.25 26.80
C ARG A 765 4.44 -27.72 28.22
N GLU A 766 3.40 -27.89 29.04
CA GLU A 766 3.44 -27.49 30.46
C GLU A 766 4.35 -28.38 31.34
N TRP A 767 4.88 -29.50 30.82
CA TRP A 767 5.48 -30.59 31.61
C TRP A 767 7.01 -30.60 31.75
N ILE A 768 7.74 -29.52 31.49
CA ILE A 768 9.06 -29.36 32.16
C ILE A 768 8.79 -28.83 33.57
N LYS A 769 8.13 -29.68 34.36
CA LYS A 769 7.82 -29.47 35.78
C LYS A 769 8.46 -30.52 36.70
N GLU A 770 8.99 -31.64 36.20
CA GLU A 770 9.59 -32.70 37.05
C GLU A 770 10.68 -33.52 36.32
N LEU A 771 11.75 -32.88 35.85
CA LEU A 771 13.05 -33.54 35.62
C LEU A 771 14.17 -32.74 36.27
#